data_AF-A0A3B8LJI1-F1
#
_entry.id   AF-A0A3B8LJI1-F1
#
_cell.length_a   1.000
_cell.length_b   1.000
_cell.length_c   1.000
_cell.angle_alpha   90.00
_cell.angle_beta   90.00
_cell.angle_gamma   90.00
#
_symmetry.space_group_name_H-M   'P 1'
#
loop_
_entity.id
_entity.type
_entity.pdbx_description
1 polymer ?
#
loop_
_entity_poly.entity_id
_entity_poly.type
_entity_poly.pdbx_seq_one_letter_code
_entity_poly.pdbx_strand_id
1 'polypeptide(L)'
;MGTNWWLKFLFVIALILLAVRALIPTFVYPKPTYMPRFKVQYKLDLKGNPVVKDGKKVVLYEKHETGKKKGQVVKDRNNQPIPLFARSEDGMCIPEFETEAKKKGGKATYKRDKNGRLIPKFVLTPVVDDEGKPKLDPKTKKPLMSKAFMTDAVWERCYLPWWYRKFFPYKKNLRLGLDLQGGTHLVLRVDVEKAINNKASRLADDLASFLSEKKLITSKNQIFHDPDKSEIEITLKGDATKARNAIEKNWDYLKTYSSSKAGVYIVRYSPEYIKKSQESAVSQAIDTIRGRVDALGVSEPSISKYGETEIVIQLPGLKDPKRAKELIGKTALLAFHVVEDDAPAASKIFDEMKKDPKKPKGVKDVITSYSRPNGAAPGTDRLFWGDNKKILTRWINQWNRKLGRSYGRKYKIFLGAYEISGRDKDDMPWRTYLLERKASLTGEGLDEARPQLDPEMNRPEVGLNFNRKGASTFEDMTGKHVGHRFAIVLEGRVDSAPVIQARIGGGRARITLGGLKSYEESMKDAKDLAFVLKSGSLPAPVDLLYEKTVGPGLGKDSIQRGMLSLLVGFILVILFILFFYKGAGFNANVALLLNILFVMGVMAGFGAVLTLPGMAGILLTIGMAVDANILIFERIREELRAGKAVRIAVQNGYEKAFSTILDANVTTAIAGIVLYQYGSGPIRGFAVTLLIGIVCSVFTALFVTRFIFDLFLSGKSTRTTLSI
;
A
#
# COMPACT_ATOMS: atom_id res chain seq x y z
N MET A 1 -9.55 -39.78 26.77
CA MET A 1 -9.08 -40.02 25.38
C MET A 1 -8.16 -41.23 25.38
N GLY A 2 -8.67 -42.38 24.95
CA GLY A 2 -8.05 -43.71 25.09
C GLY A 2 -6.82 -43.97 24.21
N THR A 3 -5.86 -44.66 24.82
CA THR A 3 -5.06 -45.83 24.37
C THR A 3 -4.48 -45.98 22.94
N ASN A 4 -4.67 -45.06 21.99
CA ASN A 4 -3.99 -45.16 20.69
C ASN A 4 -2.75 -44.26 20.66
N TRP A 5 -1.66 -44.73 21.28
CA TRP A 5 -0.35 -44.08 21.26
C TRP A 5 0.13 -43.80 19.82
N TRP A 6 -0.19 -44.68 18.87
CA TRP A 6 0.11 -44.51 17.44
C TRP A 6 -0.60 -43.29 16.80
N LEU A 7 -1.83 -43.00 17.22
CA LEU A 7 -2.58 -41.83 16.73
C LEU A 7 -1.97 -40.52 17.24
N LYS A 8 -1.53 -40.49 18.50
CA LYS A 8 -0.81 -39.35 19.08
C LYS A 8 0.54 -39.13 18.39
N PHE A 9 1.27 -40.21 18.09
CA PHE A 9 2.53 -40.15 17.36
C PHE A 9 2.36 -39.55 15.96
N LEU A 10 1.39 -40.04 15.18
CA LEU A 10 1.06 -39.48 13.87
C LEU A 10 0.66 -38.01 13.95
N PHE A 11 -0.11 -37.62 14.97
CA PHE A 11 -0.52 -36.23 15.15
C PHE A 11 0.68 -35.29 15.40
N VAL A 12 1.60 -35.68 16.27
CA VAL A 12 2.82 -34.89 16.54
C VAL A 12 3.69 -34.80 15.29
N ILE A 13 3.90 -35.91 14.58
CA ILE A 13 4.67 -35.91 13.32
C ILE A 13 4.01 -35.04 12.26
N ALA A 14 2.69 -35.11 12.10
CA ALA A 14 1.96 -34.28 11.16
C ALA A 14 2.16 -32.79 11.46
N LEU A 15 2.11 -32.39 12.74
CA LEU A 15 2.38 -31.02 13.15
C LEU A 15 3.83 -30.59 12.89
N ILE A 16 4.80 -31.47 13.14
CA ILE A 16 6.22 -31.21 12.86
C ILE A 16 6.41 -30.98 11.35
N LEU A 17 5.89 -31.89 10.52
CA LEU A 17 5.98 -31.78 9.06
C LEU A 17 5.32 -30.49 8.56
N LEU A 18 4.18 -30.11 9.14
CA LEU A 18 3.47 -28.87 8.82
C LEU A 18 4.29 -27.62 9.19
N ALA A 19 4.89 -27.59 10.37
CA ALA A 19 5.70 -26.47 10.84
C ALA A 19 7.01 -26.34 10.05
N VAL A 20 7.73 -27.45 9.84
CA VAL A 20 8.94 -27.48 8.99
C VAL A 20 8.60 -26.94 7.61
N ARG A 21 7.49 -27.41 7.01
CA ARG A 21 7.08 -27.00 5.68
C ARG A 21 6.67 -25.53 5.57
N ALA A 22 6.07 -24.97 6.61
CA ALA A 22 5.82 -23.53 6.68
C ALA A 22 7.14 -22.71 6.70
N LEU A 23 8.24 -23.30 7.19
CA LEU A 23 9.54 -22.64 7.30
C LEU A 23 10.46 -22.82 6.08
N ILE A 24 10.30 -23.90 5.29
CA ILE A 24 11.10 -24.14 4.07
C ILE A 24 11.09 -22.90 3.13
N PRO A 25 9.95 -22.24 2.84
CA PRO A 25 9.90 -21.00 2.07
C PRO A 25 10.82 -19.88 2.58
N THR A 26 11.01 -19.81 3.91
CA THR A 26 11.72 -18.73 4.60
C THR A 26 13.24 -18.92 4.56
N PHE A 27 13.74 -20.14 4.73
CA PHE A 27 15.18 -20.41 4.90
C PHE A 27 15.86 -21.00 3.66
N VAL A 28 15.12 -21.68 2.78
CA VAL A 28 15.72 -22.48 1.69
C VAL A 28 15.71 -21.75 0.34
N TYR A 29 14.79 -20.81 0.10
CA TYR A 29 14.68 -20.15 -1.20
C TYR A 29 15.16 -18.70 -1.16
N PRO A 30 16.21 -18.33 -1.93
CA PRO A 30 16.56 -16.94 -2.11
C PRO A 30 15.42 -16.19 -2.83
N LYS A 31 15.23 -14.90 -2.49
CA LYS A 31 14.32 -13.99 -3.22
C LYS A 31 14.61 -14.12 -4.72
N PRO A 32 13.59 -14.23 -5.60
CA PRO A 32 13.84 -14.28 -7.04
C PRO A 32 14.43 -12.93 -7.47
N THR A 33 15.75 -12.89 -7.67
CA THR A 33 16.46 -11.67 -8.07
C THR A 33 16.27 -11.33 -9.56
N TYR A 34 15.62 -12.19 -10.35
CA TYR A 34 15.43 -11.95 -11.78
C TYR A 34 14.09 -12.51 -12.30
N MET A 35 13.19 -11.62 -12.71
CA MET A 35 12.20 -11.94 -13.74
C MET A 35 12.69 -11.31 -15.06
N PRO A 36 13.09 -12.10 -16.07
CA PRO A 36 13.48 -11.51 -17.36
C PRO A 36 12.27 -10.87 -18.03
N ARG A 37 12.38 -9.59 -18.38
CA ARG A 37 11.40 -8.88 -19.22
C ARG A 37 11.67 -9.23 -20.69
N PHE A 38 10.69 -9.79 -21.38
CA PHE A 38 10.77 -10.04 -22.83
C PHE A 38 10.12 -8.90 -23.62
N LYS A 39 10.79 -8.38 -24.65
CA LYS A 39 10.26 -7.41 -25.63
C LYS A 39 9.93 -8.15 -26.94
N VAL A 40 8.77 -7.90 -27.53
CA VAL A 40 8.30 -8.57 -28.75
C VAL A 40 8.40 -7.60 -29.93
N GLN A 41 9.00 -8.02 -31.06
CA GLN A 41 9.07 -7.24 -32.31
C GLN A 41 8.44 -8.02 -33.49
N TYR A 42 7.87 -7.33 -34.48
CA TYR A 42 7.22 -7.95 -35.64
C TYR A 42 8.12 -7.88 -36.88
N LYS A 43 8.02 -8.90 -37.75
CA LYS A 43 8.68 -8.90 -39.06
C LYS A 43 8.02 -7.84 -39.94
N LEU A 44 8.78 -6.87 -40.44
CA LEU A 44 8.27 -5.84 -41.34
C LEU A 44 8.62 -6.18 -42.80
N ASP A 45 7.76 -5.82 -43.74
CA ASP A 45 8.05 -5.84 -45.17
C ASP A 45 8.90 -4.61 -45.57
N LEU A 46 9.31 -4.54 -46.84
CA LEU A 46 10.14 -3.44 -47.37
C LEU A 46 9.45 -2.05 -47.31
N LYS A 47 8.16 -2.00 -46.93
CA LYS A 47 7.39 -0.76 -46.71
C LYS A 47 7.14 -0.46 -45.22
N GLY A 48 7.70 -1.27 -44.31
CA GLY A 48 7.59 -1.06 -42.87
C GLY A 48 6.32 -1.64 -42.22
N ASN A 49 5.54 -2.48 -42.92
CA ASN A 49 4.31 -3.08 -42.39
C ASN A 49 4.53 -4.50 -41.86
N PRO A 50 3.84 -4.95 -40.79
CA PRO A 50 3.99 -6.29 -40.24
C PRO A 50 3.58 -7.36 -41.26
N VAL A 51 4.52 -8.25 -41.62
CA VAL A 51 4.28 -9.37 -42.52
C VAL A 51 3.24 -10.31 -41.89
N VAL A 52 2.14 -10.57 -42.59
CA VAL A 52 1.06 -11.46 -42.14
C VAL A 52 1.12 -12.76 -42.95
N LYS A 53 1.08 -13.91 -42.28
CA LYS A 53 0.98 -15.23 -42.91
C LYS A 53 -0.13 -16.02 -42.22
N ASP A 54 -1.04 -16.62 -42.99
CA ASP A 54 -2.24 -17.33 -42.51
C ASP A 54 -3.09 -16.50 -41.51
N GLY A 55 -3.28 -15.21 -41.83
CA GLY A 55 -4.08 -14.28 -41.02
C GLY A 55 -3.42 -13.82 -39.71
N LYS A 56 -2.16 -14.18 -39.43
CA LYS A 56 -1.44 -13.80 -38.20
C LYS A 56 -0.15 -13.03 -38.50
N LYS A 57 0.10 -11.94 -37.75
CA LYS A 57 1.33 -11.12 -37.86
C LYS A 57 2.55 -11.96 -37.43
N VAL A 58 3.57 -12.00 -38.29
CA VAL A 58 4.81 -12.75 -38.09
C VAL A 58 5.69 -11.97 -37.11
N VAL A 59 6.05 -12.59 -35.98
CA VAL A 59 6.89 -12.02 -34.92
C VAL A 59 8.36 -12.37 -35.18
N LEU A 60 9.26 -11.38 -35.16
CA LEU A 60 10.71 -11.58 -35.10
C LEU A 60 11.14 -11.61 -33.63
N TYR A 61 11.76 -12.71 -33.22
CA TYR A 61 12.50 -12.78 -31.96
C TYR A 61 13.98 -12.66 -32.27
N GLU A 62 14.71 -11.79 -31.57
CA GLU A 62 16.17 -11.76 -31.66
C GLU A 62 16.85 -12.08 -30.30
N LYS A 63 17.50 -13.25 -30.32
CA LYS A 63 18.82 -13.63 -29.78
C LYS A 63 19.26 -13.11 -28.38
N HIS A 64 19.27 -14.02 -27.39
CA HIS A 64 20.35 -14.05 -26.40
C HIS A 64 21.59 -14.63 -27.11
N GLU A 65 22.76 -14.01 -26.94
CA GLU A 65 23.99 -14.45 -27.56
C GLU A 65 24.30 -15.93 -27.24
N THR A 66 24.56 -16.66 -28.33
CA THR A 66 25.08 -18.02 -28.42
C THR A 66 24.18 -19.19 -27.97
N GLY A 67 23.37 -19.67 -28.93
CA GLY A 67 23.34 -21.12 -29.23
C GLY A 67 22.11 -21.95 -28.81
N LYS A 68 21.16 -22.10 -29.75
CA LYS A 68 20.15 -23.18 -29.93
C LYS A 68 18.78 -23.13 -29.18
N LYS A 69 17.77 -22.73 -29.97
CA LYS A 69 16.34 -23.15 -30.14
C LYS A 69 15.24 -22.94 -29.06
N LYS A 70 14.31 -22.03 -29.43
CA LYS A 70 12.81 -22.01 -29.48
C LYS A 70 11.92 -22.39 -28.27
N GLY A 71 11.06 -21.42 -27.88
CA GLY A 71 9.57 -21.54 -27.85
C GLY A 71 8.82 -20.36 -27.20
N GLN A 72 7.49 -20.30 -27.42
CA GLN A 72 6.55 -19.20 -27.12
C GLN A 72 6.04 -19.21 -25.66
N VAL A 73 5.59 -18.05 -25.14
CA VAL A 73 4.95 -17.89 -23.82
C VAL A 73 3.45 -17.62 -23.99
N VAL A 74 2.59 -18.48 -23.43
CA VAL A 74 1.12 -18.27 -23.41
C VAL A 74 0.76 -17.31 -22.27
N LYS A 75 -0.20 -16.40 -22.52
CA LYS A 75 -0.67 -15.38 -21.58
C LYS A 75 -2.16 -15.54 -21.29
N ASP A 76 -2.59 -15.14 -20.10
CA ASP A 76 -4.01 -15.20 -19.70
C ASP A 76 -4.84 -14.03 -20.26
N ARG A 77 -6.15 -13.99 -19.95
CA ARG A 77 -7.08 -12.91 -20.35
C ARG A 77 -6.66 -11.51 -19.85
N ASN A 78 -5.76 -11.45 -18.87
CA ASN A 78 -5.21 -10.21 -18.31
C ASN A 78 -3.77 -9.94 -18.80
N ASN A 79 -3.33 -10.64 -19.84
CA ASN A 79 -2.05 -10.49 -20.52
C ASN A 79 -0.82 -10.77 -19.63
N GLN A 80 -1.00 -11.54 -18.54
CA GLN A 80 0.09 -12.03 -17.71
C GLN A 80 0.65 -13.35 -18.28
N PRO A 81 1.99 -13.54 -18.29
CA PRO A 81 2.58 -14.80 -18.72
C PRO A 81 2.14 -15.93 -17.80
N ILE A 82 1.48 -16.94 -18.36
CA ILE A 82 1.11 -18.17 -17.66
C ILE A 82 2.34 -19.07 -17.65
N PRO A 83 2.78 -19.61 -16.50
CA PRO A 83 3.74 -20.70 -16.50
C PRO A 83 3.10 -21.96 -17.14
N LEU A 84 3.63 -22.34 -18.30
CA LEU A 84 3.15 -23.40 -19.21
C LEU A 84 3.34 -24.81 -18.63
N PHE A 85 2.26 -25.42 -18.11
CA PHE A 85 2.21 -26.85 -17.82
C PHE A 85 0.80 -27.37 -18.10
N ALA A 86 0.69 -28.38 -18.97
CA ALA A 86 -0.56 -29.09 -19.26
C ALA A 86 -0.59 -30.44 -18.54
N ARG A 87 -1.79 -30.92 -18.21
CA ARG A 87 -2.03 -32.20 -17.52
C ARG A 87 -2.31 -33.29 -18.56
N SER A 88 -1.57 -34.40 -18.50
CA SER A 88 -1.82 -35.60 -19.32
C SER A 88 -3.09 -36.34 -18.87
N GLU A 89 -3.67 -37.17 -19.74
CA GLU A 89 -4.81 -38.06 -19.44
C GLU A 89 -4.50 -39.03 -18.28
N ASP A 90 -3.22 -39.38 -18.06
CA ASP A 90 -2.74 -40.18 -16.92
C ASP A 90 -2.46 -39.37 -15.64
N GLY A 91 -2.82 -38.09 -15.61
CA GLY A 91 -2.69 -37.23 -14.43
C GLY A 91 -1.28 -36.65 -14.16
N MET A 92 -0.28 -36.95 -14.99
CA MET A 92 1.07 -36.35 -14.89
C MET A 92 1.17 -34.96 -15.53
N CYS A 93 1.86 -34.03 -14.87
CA CYS A 93 2.17 -32.69 -15.41
C CYS A 93 3.37 -32.76 -16.37
N ILE A 94 3.17 -32.32 -17.61
CA ILE A 94 4.20 -32.30 -18.65
C ILE A 94 4.42 -30.83 -19.06
N PRO A 95 5.66 -30.32 -19.15
CA PRO A 95 5.91 -29.00 -19.74
C PRO A 95 5.38 -28.97 -21.18
N GLU A 96 4.60 -27.95 -21.53
CA GLU A 96 3.84 -27.88 -22.81
C GLU A 96 4.74 -27.86 -24.07
N PHE A 97 6.04 -27.63 -23.88
CA PHE A 97 7.07 -27.79 -24.91
C PHE A 97 7.26 -29.25 -25.36
N GLU A 98 6.98 -30.22 -24.49
CA GLU A 98 7.16 -31.65 -24.75
C GLU A 98 6.04 -32.22 -25.64
N THR A 99 4.82 -31.69 -25.51
CA THR A 99 3.66 -32.03 -26.34
C THR A 99 3.81 -31.50 -27.78
N GLU A 100 4.40 -30.32 -27.98
CA GLU A 100 4.76 -29.84 -29.32
C GLU A 100 5.98 -30.54 -29.93
N ALA A 101 6.97 -30.93 -29.11
CA ALA A 101 8.18 -31.63 -29.57
C ALA A 101 7.87 -33.07 -30.03
N LYS A 102 6.98 -33.79 -29.34
CA LYS A 102 6.47 -35.10 -29.78
C LYS A 102 5.61 -34.99 -31.04
N LYS A 103 4.75 -33.97 -31.15
CA LYS A 103 3.98 -33.69 -32.38
C LYS A 103 4.86 -33.34 -33.60
N LYS A 104 6.14 -33.01 -33.39
CA LYS A 104 7.12 -32.69 -34.44
C LYS A 104 8.30 -33.67 -34.54
N GLY A 105 8.16 -34.89 -33.99
CA GLY A 105 9.13 -35.98 -34.18
C GLY A 105 10.46 -35.88 -33.41
N GLY A 106 10.55 -35.06 -32.36
CA GLY A 106 11.75 -34.95 -31.53
C GLY A 106 11.85 -36.03 -30.45
N LYS A 107 13.04 -36.65 -30.28
CA LYS A 107 13.34 -37.58 -29.19
C LYS A 107 13.76 -36.83 -27.91
N ALA A 108 13.06 -37.05 -26.80
CA ALA A 108 13.50 -36.67 -25.46
C ALA A 108 14.40 -37.79 -24.88
N THR A 109 15.56 -37.45 -24.32
CA THR A 109 16.46 -38.42 -23.69
C THR A 109 16.24 -38.48 -22.17
N TYR A 110 15.85 -39.66 -21.69
CA TYR A 110 15.69 -39.98 -20.26
C TYR A 110 16.79 -40.96 -19.80
N LYS A 111 17.09 -40.99 -18.51
CA LYS A 111 17.93 -42.03 -17.89
C LYS A 111 17.06 -42.86 -16.95
N ARG A 112 17.15 -44.20 -17.00
CA ARG A 112 16.48 -45.07 -16.02
C ARG A 112 17.29 -45.17 -14.73
N ASP A 113 16.62 -45.08 -13.60
CA ASP A 113 17.22 -45.42 -12.30
C ASP A 113 17.30 -46.94 -12.10
N LYS A 114 17.90 -47.37 -10.99
CA LYS A 114 18.08 -48.80 -10.65
C LYS A 114 16.76 -49.57 -10.47
N ASN A 115 15.65 -48.86 -10.33
CA ASN A 115 14.29 -49.39 -10.17
C ASN A 115 13.44 -49.21 -11.45
N GLY A 116 14.07 -48.89 -12.59
CA GLY A 116 13.41 -48.80 -13.89
C GLY A 116 12.62 -47.51 -14.15
N ARG A 117 12.68 -46.50 -13.25
CA ARG A 117 11.94 -45.23 -13.40
C ARG A 117 12.67 -44.28 -14.32
N LEU A 118 11.94 -43.61 -15.23
CA LEU A 118 12.49 -42.62 -16.17
C LEU A 118 12.75 -41.29 -15.46
N ILE A 119 14.01 -40.84 -15.41
CA ILE A 119 14.41 -39.56 -14.85
C ILE A 119 14.84 -38.61 -15.99
N PRO A 120 14.33 -37.36 -16.06
CA PRO A 120 14.78 -36.37 -17.04
C PRO A 120 16.21 -35.89 -16.77
N LYS A 121 16.95 -35.57 -17.84
CA LYS A 121 18.35 -35.10 -17.78
C LYS A 121 18.38 -33.57 -17.61
N PHE A 122 18.90 -33.07 -16.49
CA PHE A 122 18.88 -31.65 -16.09
C PHE A 122 19.66 -30.71 -17.04
N VAL A 123 19.17 -29.48 -17.22
CA VAL A 123 19.86 -28.38 -17.94
C VAL A 123 20.68 -27.58 -16.93
N LEU A 124 21.98 -27.37 -17.20
CA LEU A 124 22.89 -26.59 -16.36
C LEU A 124 22.98 -25.14 -16.86
N THR A 125 23.01 -24.16 -15.96
CA THR A 125 23.20 -22.73 -16.29
C THR A 125 24.57 -22.23 -15.84
N PRO A 126 25.25 -21.35 -16.60
CA PRO A 126 26.56 -20.81 -16.22
C PRO A 126 26.45 -19.82 -15.05
N VAL A 127 27.39 -19.91 -14.10
CA VAL A 127 27.56 -18.97 -12.98
C VAL A 127 28.14 -17.67 -13.53
N VAL A 128 27.50 -16.54 -13.26
CA VAL A 128 27.91 -15.21 -13.75
C VAL A 128 28.45 -14.32 -12.61
N ASP A 129 29.32 -13.37 -12.94
CA ASP A 129 29.81 -12.31 -12.04
C ASP A 129 28.83 -11.12 -11.94
N ASP A 130 29.18 -10.11 -11.14
CA ASP A 130 28.34 -8.93 -10.87
C ASP A 130 28.12 -8.04 -12.12
N GLU A 131 28.89 -8.28 -13.20
CA GLU A 131 28.74 -7.64 -14.52
C GLU A 131 27.93 -8.49 -15.50
N GLY A 132 27.50 -9.70 -15.10
CA GLY A 132 26.72 -10.61 -15.92
C GLY A 132 27.54 -11.47 -16.88
N LYS A 133 28.86 -11.54 -16.74
CA LYS A 133 29.74 -12.40 -17.56
C LYS A 133 29.95 -13.76 -16.89
N PRO A 134 30.00 -14.88 -17.65
CA PRO A 134 30.13 -16.21 -17.07
C PRO A 134 31.52 -16.40 -16.42
N LYS A 135 31.54 -16.72 -15.12
CA LYS A 135 32.75 -17.10 -14.38
C LYS A 135 33.34 -18.38 -14.97
N LEU A 136 34.59 -18.32 -15.40
CA LEU A 136 35.30 -19.44 -16.00
C LEU A 136 36.14 -20.19 -14.96
N ASP A 137 36.24 -21.50 -15.10
CA ASP A 137 37.17 -22.33 -14.32
C ASP A 137 38.62 -21.94 -14.67
N PRO A 138 39.47 -21.62 -13.66
CA PRO A 138 40.84 -21.16 -13.89
C PRO A 138 41.73 -22.13 -14.68
N LYS A 139 41.46 -23.44 -14.60
CA LYS A 139 42.29 -24.47 -15.27
C LYS A 139 41.77 -24.82 -16.66
N THR A 140 40.45 -24.81 -16.87
CA THR A 140 39.84 -25.32 -18.11
C THR A 140 39.27 -24.24 -19.02
N LYS A 141 39.22 -22.97 -18.56
CA LYS A 141 38.61 -21.82 -19.24
C LYS A 141 37.16 -22.05 -19.73
N LYS A 142 36.46 -23.03 -19.17
CA LYS A 142 35.04 -23.31 -19.43
C LYS A 142 34.17 -22.61 -18.37
N PRO A 143 32.93 -22.21 -18.71
CA PRO A 143 32.02 -21.59 -17.74
C PRO A 143 31.68 -22.57 -16.62
N LEU A 144 31.81 -22.10 -15.38
CA LEU A 144 31.39 -22.82 -14.18
C LEU A 144 29.87 -22.99 -14.24
N MET A 145 29.39 -24.22 -14.16
CA MET A 145 27.98 -24.55 -14.31
C MET A 145 27.32 -24.81 -12.96
N SER A 146 26.21 -24.14 -12.66
CA SER A 146 25.37 -24.46 -11.51
C SER A 146 24.27 -25.45 -11.89
N LYS A 147 23.93 -26.36 -10.96
CA LYS A 147 22.77 -27.24 -11.09
C LYS A 147 21.51 -26.39 -10.96
N ALA A 148 20.73 -26.26 -12.04
CA ALA A 148 19.40 -25.69 -11.96
C ALA A 148 18.48 -26.70 -11.27
N PHE A 149 18.07 -26.40 -10.03
CA PHE A 149 17.04 -27.17 -9.34
C PHE A 149 15.67 -26.81 -9.96
N MET A 150 14.79 -27.80 -10.16
CA MET A 150 13.37 -27.52 -10.36
C MET A 150 12.92 -26.64 -9.20
N THR A 151 12.27 -25.51 -9.47
CA THR A 151 11.63 -24.76 -8.39
C THR A 151 10.50 -25.62 -7.84
N ASP A 152 10.45 -25.81 -6.52
CA ASP A 152 9.44 -26.65 -5.85
C ASP A 152 7.99 -26.19 -6.11
N ALA A 153 7.81 -24.96 -6.61
CA ALA A 153 6.56 -24.47 -7.19
C ALA A 153 5.96 -25.41 -8.26
N VAL A 154 6.78 -26.19 -8.97
CA VAL A 154 6.34 -27.15 -9.99
C VAL A 154 5.98 -28.51 -9.39
N TRP A 155 6.73 -29.00 -8.40
CA TRP A 155 6.45 -30.26 -7.71
C TRP A 155 5.13 -30.20 -6.91
N GLU A 156 4.89 -29.08 -6.24
CA GLU A 156 3.74 -28.90 -5.36
C GLU A 156 2.41 -28.66 -6.08
N ARG A 157 2.45 -28.08 -7.29
CA ARG A 157 1.24 -27.82 -8.09
C ARG A 157 0.61 -29.11 -8.62
N CYS A 158 1.41 -30.17 -8.75
CA CYS A 158 1.09 -31.38 -9.50
C CYS A 158 0.84 -32.62 -8.61
N TYR A 159 1.36 -32.67 -7.38
CA TYR A 159 1.29 -33.87 -6.54
C TYR A 159 0.54 -33.72 -5.20
N LEU A 160 0.08 -32.52 -4.82
CA LEU A 160 -0.61 -32.28 -3.54
C LEU A 160 -2.13 -32.10 -3.68
N PRO A 161 -2.94 -32.65 -2.75
CA PRO A 161 -4.39 -32.50 -2.75
C PRO A 161 -4.87 -31.04 -2.75
N TRP A 162 -6.02 -30.77 -3.38
CA TRP A 162 -6.58 -29.42 -3.52
C TRP A 162 -6.84 -28.71 -2.19
N TRP A 163 -7.33 -29.42 -1.17
CA TRP A 163 -7.55 -28.86 0.18
C TRP A 163 -6.24 -28.42 0.84
N TYR A 164 -5.15 -29.15 0.62
CA TYR A 164 -3.82 -28.87 1.16
C TYR A 164 -3.22 -27.59 0.57
N ARG A 165 -3.39 -27.37 -0.75
CA ARG A 165 -2.96 -26.14 -1.45
C ARG A 165 -3.73 -24.89 -1.02
N LYS A 166 -4.97 -25.05 -0.54
CA LYS A 166 -5.83 -23.94 -0.08
C LYS A 166 -5.38 -23.38 1.28
N PHE A 167 -4.93 -24.25 2.19
CA PHE A 167 -4.50 -23.85 3.53
C PHE A 167 -3.04 -23.35 3.59
N PHE A 168 -2.15 -23.84 2.71
CA PHE A 168 -0.71 -23.51 2.76
C PHE A 168 -0.15 -23.03 1.40
N PRO A 169 -0.31 -21.74 1.04
CA PRO A 169 0.21 -21.19 -0.22
C PRO A 169 1.72 -20.88 -0.16
N TYR A 170 2.44 -21.23 -1.24
CA TYR A 170 3.89 -21.07 -1.48
C TYR A 170 4.49 -19.65 -1.26
N LYS A 171 3.67 -18.62 -1.02
CA LYS A 171 4.09 -17.21 -0.98
C LYS A 171 4.26 -16.62 0.43
N LYS A 172 4.07 -17.38 1.51
CA LYS A 172 4.15 -16.84 2.87
C LYS A 172 5.49 -17.18 3.53
N ASN A 173 6.47 -16.28 3.38
CA ASN A 173 7.69 -16.28 4.18
C ASN A 173 7.45 -15.50 5.48
N LEU A 174 8.26 -15.76 6.51
CA LEU A 174 8.34 -14.89 7.69
C LEU A 174 8.68 -13.46 7.25
N ARG A 175 7.77 -12.54 7.52
CA ARG A 175 7.93 -11.12 7.17
C ARG A 175 8.78 -10.46 8.24
N LEU A 176 9.69 -9.59 7.84
CA LEU A 176 10.53 -8.83 8.78
C LEU A 176 9.92 -7.44 8.92
N GLY A 177 9.81 -6.93 10.14
CA GLY A 177 9.24 -5.62 10.42
C GLY A 177 10.22 -4.48 10.17
N LEU A 178 9.72 -3.25 10.38
CA LEU A 178 10.46 -2.00 10.17
C LEU A 178 11.82 -1.99 10.87
N ASP A 179 11.87 -2.45 12.12
CA ASP A 179 13.09 -2.47 12.94
C ASP A 179 14.17 -3.40 12.39
N LEU A 180 13.77 -4.41 11.60
CA LEU A 180 14.65 -5.42 11.04
C LEU A 180 15.03 -5.11 9.58
N GLN A 181 14.08 -4.65 8.77
CA GLN A 181 14.32 -4.31 7.36
C GLN A 181 14.87 -2.90 7.15
N GLY A 182 14.76 -2.03 8.16
CA GLY A 182 14.82 -0.59 7.96
C GLY A 182 13.58 -0.06 7.23
N GLY A 183 13.47 1.27 7.12
CA GLY A 183 12.36 1.95 6.46
C GLY A 183 11.94 3.21 7.18
N THR A 184 10.71 3.67 6.95
CA THR A 184 10.23 4.96 7.48
C THR A 184 9.00 4.80 8.37
N HIS A 185 9.02 5.47 9.52
CA HIS A 185 7.89 5.65 10.42
C HIS A 185 7.42 7.10 10.33
N LEU A 186 6.15 7.31 9.96
CA LEU A 186 5.52 8.62 9.81
C LEU A 186 4.30 8.71 10.71
N VAL A 187 4.09 9.87 11.31
CA VAL A 187 2.83 10.25 11.95
C VAL A 187 2.29 11.48 11.24
N LEU A 188 1.14 11.30 10.60
CA LEU A 188 0.44 12.36 9.88
C LEU A 188 -0.79 12.79 10.66
N ARG A 189 -1.14 14.08 10.63
CA ARG A 189 -2.41 14.62 11.11
C ARG A 189 -3.26 15.02 9.93
N VAL A 190 -4.50 14.56 9.87
CA VAL A 190 -5.46 15.01 8.87
C VAL A 190 -6.05 16.34 9.32
N ASP A 191 -5.97 17.37 8.48
CA ASP A 191 -6.55 18.68 8.75
C ASP A 191 -8.07 18.66 8.47
N VAL A 192 -8.81 18.17 9.45
CA VAL A 192 -10.26 17.98 9.32
C VAL A 192 -11.01 19.30 9.22
N GLU A 193 -10.49 20.37 9.83
CA GLU A 193 -11.08 21.71 9.72
C GLU A 193 -11.09 22.17 8.27
N LYS A 194 -9.98 22.05 7.55
CA LYS A 194 -9.94 22.37 6.10
C LYS A 194 -10.88 21.48 5.29
N ALA A 195 -11.04 20.20 5.65
CA ALA A 195 -12.00 19.31 4.99
C ALA A 195 -13.44 19.82 5.14
N ILE A 196 -13.80 20.23 6.37
CA ILE A 196 -15.13 20.73 6.71
C ILE A 196 -15.38 22.09 6.06
N ASN A 197 -14.39 23.00 6.08
CA ASN A 197 -14.48 24.31 5.45
C ASN A 197 -14.68 24.19 3.92
N ASN A 198 -13.99 23.24 3.28
CA ASN A 198 -14.19 22.97 1.85
C ASN A 198 -15.60 22.46 1.54
N LYS A 199 -16.17 21.59 2.40
CA LYS A 199 -17.57 21.14 2.27
C LYS A 199 -18.56 22.27 2.54
N ALA A 200 -18.31 23.10 3.55
CA ALA A 200 -19.14 24.25 3.90
C ALA A 200 -19.23 25.28 2.76
N SER A 201 -18.17 25.47 1.96
CA SER A 201 -18.28 26.32 0.77
C SER A 201 -19.25 25.76 -0.27
N ARG A 202 -19.32 24.43 -0.47
CA ARG A 202 -20.31 23.81 -1.38
C ARG A 202 -21.72 23.92 -0.81
N LEU A 203 -21.85 23.64 0.48
CA LEU A 203 -23.12 23.75 1.20
C LEU A 203 -23.66 25.18 1.17
N ALA A 204 -22.81 26.20 1.26
CA ALA A 204 -23.23 27.59 1.16
C ALA A 204 -23.88 27.90 -0.21
N ASP A 205 -23.37 27.32 -1.30
CA ASP A 205 -23.94 27.49 -2.64
C ASP A 205 -25.27 26.73 -2.80
N ASP A 206 -25.38 25.55 -2.19
CA ASP A 206 -26.62 24.75 -2.16
C ASP A 206 -27.70 25.44 -1.31
N LEU A 207 -27.34 25.94 -0.12
CA LEU A 207 -28.21 26.76 0.73
C LEU A 207 -28.66 28.03 0.00
N ALA A 208 -27.77 28.70 -0.74
CA ALA A 208 -28.12 29.89 -1.52
C ALA A 208 -29.12 29.57 -2.62
N SER A 209 -28.98 28.41 -3.27
CA SER A 209 -29.90 27.98 -4.33
C SER A 209 -31.26 27.61 -3.76
N PHE A 210 -31.29 26.83 -2.67
CA PHE A 210 -32.53 26.42 -1.99
C PHE A 210 -33.32 27.59 -1.40
N LEU A 211 -32.64 28.49 -0.68
CA LEU A 211 -33.31 29.65 -0.08
C LEU A 211 -33.81 30.63 -1.15
N SER A 212 -33.12 30.73 -2.28
CA SER A 212 -33.56 31.54 -3.43
C SER A 212 -34.81 30.94 -4.07
N GLU A 213 -34.86 29.61 -4.24
CA GLU A 213 -36.02 28.90 -4.79
C GLU A 213 -37.26 29.06 -3.89
N LYS A 214 -37.07 29.00 -2.57
CA LYS A 214 -38.13 29.25 -1.58
C LYS A 214 -38.47 30.73 -1.38
N LYS A 215 -37.85 31.65 -2.13
CA LYS A 215 -38.04 33.11 -2.02
C LYS A 215 -37.76 33.67 -0.61
N LEU A 216 -36.91 33.00 0.17
CA LEU A 216 -36.54 33.41 1.54
C LEU A 216 -35.35 34.39 1.55
N ILE A 217 -34.61 34.47 0.45
CA ILE A 217 -33.53 35.45 0.22
C ILE A 217 -33.78 36.21 -1.08
N THR A 218 -33.40 37.49 -1.10
CA THR A 218 -33.55 38.38 -2.28
C THR A 218 -32.36 38.28 -3.22
N SER A 219 -31.21 37.85 -2.73
CA SER A 219 -29.99 37.69 -3.53
C SER A 219 -29.08 36.64 -2.91
N LYS A 220 -28.40 35.85 -3.74
CA LYS A 220 -27.39 34.88 -3.31
C LYS A 220 -26.23 35.53 -2.53
N ASN A 221 -26.03 36.84 -2.66
CA ASN A 221 -25.02 37.61 -1.92
C ASN A 221 -25.31 37.71 -0.41
N GLN A 222 -26.49 37.28 0.03
CA GLN A 222 -26.88 37.25 1.44
C GLN A 222 -26.25 36.09 2.22
N ILE A 223 -25.64 35.10 1.56
CA ILE A 223 -24.96 33.99 2.23
C ILE A 223 -23.44 34.17 2.15
N PHE A 224 -22.79 34.24 3.31
CA PHE A 224 -21.35 34.39 3.46
C PHE A 224 -20.71 33.27 4.30
N HIS A 225 -20.02 32.36 3.64
CA HIS A 225 -19.01 31.48 4.21
C HIS A 225 -17.59 32.06 4.11
N ASP A 226 -16.87 32.15 5.23
CA ASP A 226 -15.43 32.47 5.26
C ASP A 226 -14.64 31.19 4.92
N PRO A 227 -13.72 31.19 3.92
CA PRO A 227 -12.94 30.00 3.58
C PRO A 227 -12.16 29.37 4.75
N ASP A 228 -11.86 30.16 5.78
CA ASP A 228 -11.06 29.74 6.92
C ASP A 228 -11.91 29.29 8.12
N LYS A 229 -13.25 29.40 8.04
CA LYS A 229 -14.16 29.04 9.14
C LYS A 229 -15.17 28.01 8.66
N SER A 230 -15.63 27.14 9.56
CA SER A 230 -16.68 26.15 9.28
C SER A 230 -18.09 26.73 9.34
N GLU A 231 -18.20 28.04 9.49
CA GLU A 231 -19.43 28.77 9.75
C GLU A 231 -19.94 29.44 8.48
N ILE A 232 -21.24 29.30 8.22
CA ILE A 232 -21.92 29.96 7.12
C ILE A 232 -22.79 31.08 7.70
N GLU A 233 -22.38 32.33 7.49
CA GLU A 233 -23.21 33.49 7.81
C GLU A 233 -24.32 33.64 6.76
N ILE A 234 -25.54 33.92 7.20
CA ILE A 234 -26.71 34.15 6.37
C ILE A 234 -27.37 35.45 6.84
N THR A 235 -27.43 36.45 5.96
CA THR A 235 -28.11 37.72 6.20
C THR A 235 -29.53 37.64 5.69
N LEU A 236 -30.50 37.46 6.58
CA LEU A 236 -31.92 37.41 6.24
C LEU A 236 -32.55 38.79 6.44
N LYS A 237 -33.30 39.26 5.44
CA LYS A 237 -34.09 40.51 5.54
C LYS A 237 -35.53 40.28 6.03
N GLY A 238 -35.91 39.05 6.38
CA GLY A 238 -37.30 38.66 6.69
C GLY A 238 -37.42 37.65 7.85
N ASP A 239 -38.45 36.79 7.78
CA ASP A 239 -38.88 35.89 8.86
C ASP A 239 -37.89 34.75 9.14
N ALA A 240 -37.00 34.98 10.10
CA ALA A 240 -35.89 34.10 10.43
C ALA A 240 -36.30 32.72 10.95
N THR A 241 -37.45 32.62 11.60
CA THR A 241 -37.96 31.37 12.17
C THR A 241 -38.36 30.40 11.05
N LYS A 242 -38.94 30.91 9.95
CA LYS A 242 -39.25 30.10 8.76
C LYS A 242 -37.99 29.61 8.06
N ALA A 243 -36.98 30.46 7.93
CA ALA A 243 -35.71 30.05 7.33
C ALA A 243 -34.97 29.01 8.18
N ARG A 244 -34.92 29.20 9.50
CA ARG A 244 -34.36 28.22 10.43
C ARG A 244 -35.07 26.87 10.31
N ASN A 245 -36.40 26.85 10.41
CA ASN A 245 -37.17 25.61 10.30
C ASN A 245 -37.01 24.95 8.93
N ALA A 246 -36.93 25.73 7.85
CA ALA A 246 -36.70 25.19 6.51
C ALA A 246 -35.31 24.56 6.34
N ILE A 247 -34.28 25.15 6.94
CA ILE A 247 -32.91 24.63 6.91
C ILE A 247 -32.82 23.37 7.77
N GLU A 248 -33.23 23.43 9.03
CA GLU A 248 -33.11 22.31 9.97
C GLU A 248 -34.00 21.10 9.59
N LYS A 249 -35.12 21.34 8.88
CA LYS A 249 -35.96 20.25 8.34
C LYS A 249 -35.32 19.56 7.12
N ASN A 250 -34.61 20.30 6.28
CA ASN A 250 -34.02 19.77 5.05
C ASN A 250 -32.60 19.24 5.26
N TRP A 251 -31.90 19.73 6.28
CA TRP A 251 -30.58 19.33 6.71
C TRP A 251 -30.54 19.19 8.24
N ASP A 252 -30.83 17.98 8.71
CA ASP A 252 -30.84 17.59 10.13
C ASP A 252 -29.48 17.80 10.83
N TYR A 253 -28.39 17.75 10.06
CA TYR A 253 -27.03 17.96 10.50
C TYR A 253 -26.60 19.43 10.62
N LEU A 254 -27.49 20.39 10.35
CA LEU A 254 -27.23 21.83 10.49
C LEU A 254 -27.96 22.43 11.68
N LYS A 255 -27.31 23.40 12.33
CA LYS A 255 -27.89 24.20 13.41
C LYS A 255 -27.71 25.68 13.12
N THR A 256 -28.77 26.46 13.37
CA THR A 256 -28.77 27.90 13.13
C THR A 256 -28.73 28.67 14.44
N TYR A 257 -27.80 29.61 14.55
CA TYR A 257 -27.58 30.49 15.70
C TYR A 257 -27.81 31.95 15.29
N SER A 258 -28.29 32.80 16.20
CA SER A 258 -28.35 34.24 15.97
C SER A 258 -26.96 34.86 16.13
N SER A 259 -26.55 35.74 15.22
CA SER A 259 -25.35 36.56 15.39
C SER A 259 -25.64 37.77 16.29
N SER A 260 -24.58 38.47 16.73
CA SER A 260 -24.70 39.74 17.44
C SER A 260 -25.21 40.88 16.55
N LYS A 261 -25.13 40.72 15.22
CA LYS A 261 -25.67 41.67 14.24
C LYS A 261 -27.13 41.33 13.91
N ALA A 262 -28.01 42.32 14.04
CA ALA A 262 -29.43 42.18 13.70
C ALA A 262 -29.62 41.70 12.25
N GLY A 263 -30.44 40.68 12.04
CA GLY A 263 -30.70 40.07 10.73
C GLY A 263 -29.61 39.13 10.21
N VAL A 264 -28.56 38.85 10.99
CA VAL A 264 -27.49 37.91 10.61
C VAL A 264 -27.59 36.64 11.44
N TYR A 265 -27.62 35.50 10.75
CA TYR A 265 -27.67 34.16 11.33
C TYR A 265 -26.40 33.40 10.96
N ILE A 266 -25.97 32.51 11.84
CA ILE A 266 -24.80 31.66 11.63
C ILE A 266 -25.29 30.22 11.58
N VAL A 267 -25.08 29.57 10.45
CA VAL A 267 -25.34 28.14 10.28
C VAL A 267 -24.04 27.38 10.47
N ARG A 268 -24.07 26.38 11.35
CA ARG A 268 -22.93 25.50 11.64
C ARG A 268 -23.36 24.04 11.53
N TYR A 269 -22.40 23.16 11.27
CA TYR A 269 -22.61 21.73 11.40
C TYR A 269 -22.87 21.36 12.87
N SER A 270 -23.71 20.35 13.09
CA SER A 270 -23.92 19.80 14.43
C SER A 270 -22.62 19.14 14.95
N PRO A 271 -22.39 19.13 16.28
CA PRO A 271 -21.23 18.46 16.87
C PRO A 271 -21.12 16.98 16.48
N GLU A 272 -22.24 16.28 16.37
CA GLU A 272 -22.30 14.87 15.96
C GLU A 272 -21.84 14.69 14.51
N TYR A 273 -22.26 15.59 13.61
CA TYR A 273 -21.84 15.55 12.21
C TYR A 273 -20.35 15.88 12.05
N ILE A 274 -19.82 16.82 12.84
CA ILE A 274 -18.38 17.13 12.85
C ILE A 274 -17.58 15.89 13.23
N LYS A 275 -17.95 15.21 14.33
CA LYS A 275 -17.28 13.98 14.77
C LYS A 275 -17.36 12.87 13.72
N LYS A 276 -18.54 12.64 13.13
CA LYS A 276 -18.71 11.66 12.05
C LYS A 276 -17.90 12.02 10.79
N SER A 277 -17.85 13.29 10.43
CA SER A 277 -17.05 13.77 9.29
C SER A 277 -15.55 13.66 9.56
N GLN A 278 -15.10 13.83 10.81
CA GLN A 278 -13.72 13.61 11.24
C GLN A 278 -13.33 12.15 11.07
N GLU A 279 -14.14 11.22 11.60
CA GLU A 279 -13.91 9.78 11.45
C GLU A 279 -13.90 9.33 9.99
N SER A 280 -14.84 9.85 9.19
CA SER A 280 -14.91 9.57 7.75
C SER A 280 -13.71 10.13 6.99
N ALA A 281 -13.27 11.35 7.30
CA ALA A 281 -12.10 11.96 6.67
C ALA A 281 -10.81 11.19 6.96
N VAL A 282 -10.61 10.76 8.22
CA VAL A 282 -9.44 9.94 8.59
C VAL A 282 -9.50 8.57 7.93
N SER A 283 -10.65 7.92 7.91
CA SER A 283 -10.80 6.61 7.26
C SER A 283 -10.54 6.68 5.75
N GLN A 284 -11.08 7.68 5.08
CA GLN A 284 -10.84 7.90 3.65
C GLN A 284 -9.37 8.27 3.37
N ALA A 285 -8.73 9.05 4.24
CA ALA A 285 -7.31 9.34 4.15
C ALA A 285 -6.47 8.05 4.29
N ILE A 286 -6.82 7.16 5.24
CA ILE A 286 -6.16 5.86 5.39
C ILE A 286 -6.28 5.02 4.11
N ASP A 287 -7.46 4.95 3.49
CA ASP A 287 -7.67 4.17 2.27
C ASP A 287 -6.90 4.74 1.07
N THR A 288 -6.89 6.07 0.94
CA THR A 288 -6.11 6.77 -0.09
C THR A 288 -4.62 6.52 0.10
N ILE A 289 -4.11 6.66 1.34
CA ILE A 289 -2.71 6.42 1.68
C ILE A 289 -2.36 4.95 1.45
N ARG A 290 -3.23 4.00 1.79
CA ARG A 290 -3.02 2.57 1.54
C ARG A 290 -2.84 2.31 0.05
N GLY A 291 -3.76 2.80 -0.78
CA GLY A 291 -3.65 2.67 -2.23
C GLY A 291 -2.36 3.29 -2.79
N ARG A 292 -1.87 4.38 -2.18
CA ARG A 292 -0.59 4.98 -2.57
C ARG A 292 0.60 4.15 -2.15
N VAL A 293 0.61 3.65 -0.93
CA VAL A 293 1.72 2.88 -0.40
C VAL A 293 1.85 1.53 -1.12
N ASP A 294 0.74 0.88 -1.45
CA ASP A 294 0.74 -0.36 -2.21
C ASP A 294 1.46 -0.22 -3.56
N ALA A 295 1.30 0.93 -4.22
CA ALA A 295 1.95 1.22 -5.49
C ALA A 295 3.45 1.54 -5.36
N LEU A 296 3.91 1.98 -4.18
CA LEU A 296 5.34 2.14 -3.90
C LEU A 296 6.08 0.80 -3.85
N GLY A 297 5.34 -0.32 -3.87
CA GLY A 297 5.91 -1.67 -3.82
C GLY A 297 6.54 -1.99 -2.45
N VAL A 298 6.12 -1.28 -1.41
CA VAL A 298 6.54 -1.52 -0.03
C VAL A 298 5.97 -2.86 0.41
N SER A 299 6.80 -3.65 1.09
CA SER A 299 6.39 -4.96 1.59
C SER A 299 5.58 -4.76 2.87
N GLU A 300 4.24 -4.75 2.77
CA GLU A 300 3.32 -4.76 3.91
C GLU A 300 3.42 -3.53 4.84
N PRO A 301 2.90 -2.40 4.37
CA PRO A 301 2.83 -1.21 5.20
C PRO A 301 1.86 -1.39 6.37
N SER A 302 2.24 -0.88 7.55
CA SER A 302 1.29 -0.72 8.66
C SER A 302 0.73 0.69 8.60
N ILE A 303 -0.56 0.82 8.28
CA ILE A 303 -1.28 2.09 8.29
C ILE A 303 -2.44 1.95 9.27
N SER A 304 -2.39 2.71 10.36
CA SER A 304 -3.38 2.64 11.43
C SER A 304 -3.71 4.04 11.94
N LYS A 305 -4.97 4.26 12.31
CA LYS A 305 -5.40 5.44 13.05
C LYS A 305 -4.71 5.47 14.42
N TYR A 306 -4.27 6.65 14.83
CA TYR A 306 -3.73 6.94 16.15
C TYR A 306 -4.46 8.18 16.68
N GLY A 307 -5.04 8.13 17.87
CA GLY A 307 -5.90 9.23 18.34
C GLY A 307 -7.13 9.46 17.46
N GLU A 308 -7.58 10.71 17.35
CA GLU A 308 -8.79 11.05 16.59
C GLU A 308 -8.52 11.50 15.15
N THR A 309 -7.41 12.21 14.91
CA THR A 309 -7.07 12.82 13.61
C THR A 309 -5.75 12.32 13.03
N GLU A 310 -4.97 11.58 13.82
CA GLU A 310 -3.64 11.15 13.43
C GLU A 310 -3.63 9.75 12.78
N ILE A 311 -2.68 9.55 11.88
CA ILE A 311 -2.44 8.32 11.13
C ILE A 311 -0.97 7.96 11.28
N VAL A 312 -0.71 6.77 11.81
CA VAL A 312 0.64 6.20 11.91
C VAL A 312 0.86 5.30 10.70
N ILE A 313 1.97 5.53 10.00
CA ILE A 313 2.37 4.82 8.79
C ILE A 313 3.76 4.25 9.00
N GLN A 314 3.94 2.96 8.73
CA GLN A 314 5.23 2.29 8.74
C GLN A 314 5.49 1.65 7.39
N LEU A 315 6.61 2.02 6.78
CA LEU A 315 7.01 1.61 5.43
C LEU A 315 8.30 0.80 5.48
N PRO A 316 8.25 -0.50 5.81
CA PRO A 316 9.42 -1.36 5.90
C PRO A 316 10.04 -1.65 4.52
N GLY A 317 11.37 -1.67 4.45
CA GLY A 317 12.12 -2.00 3.23
C GLY A 317 12.06 -0.93 2.13
N LEU A 318 11.59 0.28 2.45
CA LEU A 318 11.53 1.40 1.51
C LEU A 318 12.94 1.93 1.19
N LYS A 319 13.29 2.01 -0.10
CA LYS A 319 14.60 2.49 -0.56
C LYS A 319 14.73 4.02 -0.58
N ASP A 320 13.64 4.72 -0.88
CA ASP A 320 13.60 6.18 -1.01
C ASP A 320 12.48 6.79 -0.13
N PRO A 321 12.79 7.12 1.13
CA PRO A 321 11.88 7.78 2.07
C PRO A 321 11.33 9.11 1.57
N LYS A 322 12.17 9.92 0.91
CA LYS A 322 11.81 11.27 0.49
C LYS A 322 10.71 11.23 -0.56
N ARG A 323 10.87 10.37 -1.57
CA ARG A 323 9.84 10.19 -2.61
C ARG A 323 8.53 9.66 -2.04
N ALA A 324 8.57 8.68 -1.13
CA ALA A 324 7.36 8.16 -0.51
C ALA A 324 6.61 9.24 0.27
N LYS A 325 7.33 10.07 1.02
CA LYS A 325 6.76 11.21 1.76
C LYS A 325 6.04 12.19 0.84
N GLU A 326 6.67 12.60 -0.25
CA GLU A 326 6.04 13.53 -1.21
C GLU A 326 4.78 12.93 -1.84
N LEU A 327 4.79 11.64 -2.17
CA LEU A 327 3.65 10.97 -2.79
C LEU A 327 2.49 10.75 -1.80
N ILE A 328 2.79 10.41 -0.55
CA ILE A 328 1.79 10.19 0.50
C ILE A 328 1.17 11.51 0.95
N GLY A 329 1.96 12.58 1.06
CA GLY A 329 1.50 13.88 1.55
C GLY A 329 0.71 14.74 0.56
N LYS A 330 0.76 14.45 -0.75
CA LYS A 330 0.05 15.24 -1.78
C LYS A 330 -1.48 15.08 -1.68
N THR A 331 -2.25 16.16 -1.71
CA THR A 331 -3.72 16.09 -1.63
C THR A 331 -4.37 15.53 -2.91
N ALA A 332 -3.70 15.60 -4.06
CA ALA A 332 -4.17 15.18 -5.38
C ALA A 332 -5.48 15.84 -5.83
N LEU A 333 -5.74 17.08 -5.39
CA LEU A 333 -6.94 17.80 -5.77
C LEU A 333 -6.87 18.24 -7.24
N LEU A 334 -7.47 17.42 -8.12
CA LEU A 334 -7.73 17.77 -9.51
C LEU A 334 -9.08 18.48 -9.62
N ALA A 335 -9.04 19.69 -10.15
CA ALA A 335 -10.22 20.46 -10.47
C ALA A 335 -10.08 21.12 -11.84
N PHE A 336 -11.22 21.20 -12.51
CA PHE A 336 -11.35 21.74 -13.84
C PHE A 336 -12.24 22.97 -13.79
N HIS A 337 -11.75 24.08 -14.32
CA HIS A 337 -12.42 25.38 -14.24
C HIS A 337 -12.43 26.08 -15.59
N VAL A 338 -13.52 26.76 -15.90
CA VAL A 338 -13.56 27.70 -17.04
C VAL A 338 -12.77 28.96 -16.66
N VAL A 339 -11.92 29.42 -17.58
CA VAL A 339 -11.19 30.67 -17.43
C VAL A 339 -12.03 31.81 -18.00
N GLU A 340 -12.19 32.86 -17.20
CA GLU A 340 -13.06 33.99 -17.51
C GLU A 340 -12.20 35.19 -17.93
N ASP A 341 -11.68 35.14 -19.15
CA ASP A 341 -10.80 36.20 -19.67
C ASP A 341 -11.56 37.29 -20.44
N ASP A 342 -12.61 36.89 -21.17
CA ASP A 342 -13.33 37.77 -22.10
C ASP A 342 -14.68 38.25 -21.54
N ALA A 343 -15.03 37.84 -20.32
CA ALA A 343 -16.24 38.30 -19.67
C ALA A 343 -16.16 39.82 -19.40
N PRO A 344 -17.25 40.59 -19.61
CA PRO A 344 -17.29 42.01 -19.22
C PRO A 344 -16.96 42.24 -17.74
N ALA A 345 -17.31 41.27 -16.89
CA ALA A 345 -16.96 41.27 -15.48
C ALA A 345 -15.45 41.10 -15.25
N ALA A 346 -14.76 40.30 -16.07
CA ALA A 346 -13.32 40.10 -15.97
C ALA A 346 -12.56 41.41 -16.24
N SER A 347 -12.92 42.14 -17.31
CA SER A 347 -12.30 43.45 -17.58
C SER A 347 -12.44 44.38 -16.40
N LYS A 348 -13.64 44.53 -15.83
CA LYS A 348 -13.89 45.38 -14.66
C LYS A 348 -13.04 44.95 -13.46
N ILE A 349 -12.96 43.65 -13.17
CA ILE A 349 -12.15 43.12 -12.06
C ILE A 349 -10.66 43.46 -12.27
N PHE A 350 -10.12 43.17 -13.45
CA PHE A 350 -8.72 43.46 -13.76
C PHE A 350 -8.41 44.97 -13.74
N ASP A 351 -9.34 45.81 -14.19
CA ASP A 351 -9.21 47.27 -14.14
C ASP A 351 -9.22 47.81 -12.70
N GLU A 352 -10.07 47.25 -11.82
CA GLU A 352 -10.03 47.58 -10.39
C GLU A 352 -8.74 47.09 -9.72
N MET A 353 -8.27 45.89 -10.07
CA MET A 353 -7.01 45.34 -9.54
C MET A 353 -5.80 46.18 -9.96
N LYS A 354 -5.81 46.71 -11.19
CA LYS A 354 -4.77 47.60 -11.70
C LYS A 354 -4.68 48.88 -10.88
N LYS A 355 -5.82 49.43 -10.48
CA LYS A 355 -5.94 50.67 -9.69
C LYS A 355 -5.79 50.45 -8.18
N ASP A 356 -5.54 49.23 -7.72
CA ASP A 356 -5.43 48.95 -6.29
C ASP A 356 -4.19 49.64 -5.67
N PRO A 357 -4.36 50.56 -4.71
CA PRO A 357 -3.24 51.22 -4.04
C PRO A 357 -2.36 50.24 -3.25
N LYS A 358 -2.87 49.04 -2.93
CA LYS A 358 -2.12 47.97 -2.23
C LYS A 358 -1.42 47.00 -3.18
N LYS A 359 -1.41 47.27 -4.49
CA LYS A 359 -0.70 46.45 -5.47
C LYS A 359 0.81 46.38 -5.12
N PRO A 360 1.39 45.18 -4.93
CA PRO A 360 2.79 45.07 -4.55
C PRO A 360 3.76 45.57 -5.63
N LYS A 361 4.89 46.16 -5.21
CA LYS A 361 5.99 46.55 -6.12
C LYS A 361 6.52 45.30 -6.86
N GLY A 362 6.76 45.42 -8.16
CA GLY A 362 7.24 44.33 -9.03
C GLY A 362 6.13 43.50 -9.71
N VAL A 363 4.86 43.71 -9.36
CA VAL A 363 3.73 43.05 -10.06
C VAL A 363 3.40 43.81 -11.36
N LYS A 364 3.60 43.16 -12.50
CA LYS A 364 3.31 43.72 -13.82
C LYS A 364 1.89 43.36 -14.27
N ASP A 365 1.28 44.28 -15.01
CA ASP A 365 0.04 44.10 -15.77
C ASP A 365 0.48 43.75 -17.20
N VAL A 366 -0.03 42.64 -17.74
CA VAL A 366 0.21 42.26 -19.13
C VAL A 366 -1.10 41.86 -19.77
N ILE A 367 -1.29 42.30 -21.01
CA ILE A 367 -2.35 41.85 -21.89
C ILE A 367 -1.68 41.04 -22.99
N THR A 368 -2.06 39.77 -23.09
CA THR A 368 -1.65 38.88 -24.18
C THR A 368 -2.87 38.50 -25.01
N SER A 369 -2.66 37.90 -26.18
CA SER A 369 -3.74 37.33 -26.98
C SER A 369 -3.52 35.85 -27.19
N TYR A 370 -4.61 35.11 -27.34
CA TYR A 370 -4.57 33.70 -27.67
C TYR A 370 -5.46 33.41 -28.88
N SER A 371 -5.03 32.46 -29.71
CA SER A 371 -5.78 32.08 -30.90
C SER A 371 -7.02 31.28 -30.53
N ARG A 372 -8.13 31.59 -31.19
CA ARG A 372 -9.38 30.84 -31.10
C ARG A 372 -9.56 29.97 -32.35
N PRO A 373 -10.23 28.81 -32.24
CA PRO A 373 -10.55 27.96 -33.37
C PRO A 373 -11.39 28.70 -34.43
N ASN A 374 -11.35 28.19 -35.67
CA ASN A 374 -12.21 28.61 -36.79
C ASN A 374 -12.09 30.09 -37.19
N GLY A 375 -10.94 30.72 -36.98
CA GLY A 375 -10.73 32.12 -37.36
C GLY A 375 -11.51 33.13 -36.53
N ALA A 376 -12.09 32.71 -35.39
CA ALA A 376 -12.73 33.61 -34.46
C ALA A 376 -11.73 34.65 -33.93
N ALA A 377 -12.24 35.84 -33.58
CA ALA A 377 -11.41 36.92 -33.05
C ALA A 377 -10.54 36.42 -31.89
N PRO A 378 -9.24 36.74 -31.85
CA PRO A 378 -8.34 36.31 -30.78
C PRO A 378 -8.91 36.69 -29.41
N GLY A 379 -8.83 35.78 -28.45
CA GLY A 379 -9.19 36.08 -27.08
C GLY A 379 -8.13 36.94 -26.41
N THR A 380 -8.52 37.75 -25.44
CA THR A 380 -7.58 38.60 -24.70
C THR A 380 -7.30 37.99 -23.33
N ASP A 381 -6.05 37.68 -23.03
CA ASP A 381 -5.62 37.16 -21.73
C ASP A 381 -4.96 38.29 -20.94
N ARG A 382 -5.74 38.88 -20.01
CA ARG A 382 -5.25 39.87 -19.06
C ARG A 382 -4.75 39.16 -17.80
N LEU A 383 -3.51 39.42 -17.45
CA LEU A 383 -2.89 38.78 -16.29
C LEU A 383 -2.03 39.77 -15.51
N PHE A 384 -1.97 39.55 -14.21
CA PHE A 384 -0.92 40.08 -13.36
C PHE A 384 0.14 39.02 -13.16
N TRP A 385 1.41 39.39 -13.26
CA TRP A 385 2.49 38.49 -12.91
C TRP A 385 3.55 39.14 -12.04
N GLY A 386 4.27 38.33 -11.27
CA GLY A 386 5.42 38.75 -10.49
C GLY A 386 6.34 37.59 -10.11
N ASP A 387 7.60 37.90 -9.84
CA ASP A 387 8.62 36.88 -9.52
C ASP A 387 8.37 36.27 -8.13
N ASN A 388 7.92 37.07 -7.16
CA ASN A 388 7.72 36.59 -5.79
C ASN A 388 6.30 36.05 -5.54
N LYS A 389 6.18 34.73 -5.55
CA LYS A 389 4.95 34.00 -5.23
C LYS A 389 4.28 34.41 -3.92
N LYS A 390 5.04 34.55 -2.83
CA LYS A 390 4.48 34.80 -1.49
C LYS A 390 3.84 36.19 -1.41
N ILE A 391 4.45 37.17 -2.07
CA ILE A 391 3.91 38.53 -2.17
C ILE A 391 2.62 38.51 -2.99
N LEU A 392 2.66 37.88 -4.16
CA LEU A 392 1.50 37.79 -5.06
C LEU A 392 0.33 37.03 -4.41
N THR A 393 0.60 35.93 -3.70
CA THR A 393 -0.41 35.13 -2.99
C THR A 393 -1.13 35.94 -1.90
N ARG A 394 -0.40 36.74 -1.10
CA ARG A 394 -1.02 37.59 -0.06
C ARG A 394 -1.98 38.60 -0.65
N TRP A 395 -1.57 39.26 -1.74
CA TRP A 395 -2.42 40.22 -2.44
C TRP A 395 -3.67 39.57 -3.05
N ILE A 396 -3.50 38.41 -3.69
CA ILE A 396 -4.61 37.64 -4.26
C ILE A 396 -5.58 37.14 -3.20
N ASN A 397 -5.12 36.71 -2.03
CA ASN A 397 -6.00 36.28 -0.95
C ASN A 397 -6.89 37.43 -0.45
N GLN A 398 -6.35 38.65 -0.37
CA GLN A 398 -7.14 39.85 -0.07
C GLN A 398 -8.20 40.11 -1.16
N TRP A 399 -7.81 40.00 -2.43
CA TRP A 399 -8.74 40.16 -3.56
C TRP A 399 -9.82 39.09 -3.60
N ASN A 400 -9.48 37.82 -3.37
CA ASN A 400 -10.46 36.73 -3.31
C ASN A 400 -11.50 36.93 -2.21
N ARG A 401 -11.13 37.55 -1.07
CA ARG A 401 -12.09 37.98 -0.05
C ARG A 401 -13.01 39.10 -0.54
N LYS A 402 -12.48 40.09 -1.27
CA LYS A 402 -13.26 41.18 -1.88
C LYS A 402 -14.22 40.67 -2.97
N LEU A 403 -13.74 39.81 -3.87
CA LEU A 403 -14.53 39.19 -4.95
C LEU A 403 -15.74 38.43 -4.41
N GLY A 404 -15.56 37.71 -3.31
CA GLY A 404 -16.66 37.01 -2.64
C GLY A 404 -17.79 37.92 -2.15
N ARG A 405 -17.49 39.20 -1.84
CA ARG A 405 -18.49 40.19 -1.38
C ARG A 405 -19.12 40.97 -2.54
N SER A 406 -18.31 41.39 -3.52
CA SER A 406 -18.76 42.29 -4.59
C SER A 406 -19.33 41.58 -5.82
N TYR A 407 -18.89 40.35 -6.11
CA TYR A 407 -19.21 39.61 -7.35
C TYR A 407 -19.95 38.29 -7.10
N GLY A 408 -20.68 38.20 -5.98
CA GLY A 408 -21.58 37.08 -5.69
C GLY A 408 -20.96 35.70 -5.76
N ARG A 409 -19.66 35.59 -5.43
CA ARG A 409 -18.89 34.34 -5.39
C ARG A 409 -18.77 33.60 -6.71
N LYS A 410 -19.15 34.20 -7.84
CA LYS A 410 -19.02 33.55 -9.15
C LYS A 410 -17.55 33.29 -9.50
N TYR A 411 -16.65 34.20 -9.13
CA TYR A 411 -15.25 34.16 -9.55
C TYR A 411 -14.27 33.96 -8.39
N LYS A 412 -13.11 33.37 -8.70
CA LYS A 412 -11.94 33.27 -7.83
C LYS A 412 -10.67 33.42 -8.67
N ILE A 413 -9.70 34.15 -8.15
CA ILE A 413 -8.38 34.29 -8.77
C ILE A 413 -7.49 33.16 -8.27
N PHE A 414 -6.90 32.44 -9.22
CA PHE A 414 -5.91 31.40 -8.99
C PHE A 414 -4.53 31.83 -9.50
N LEU A 415 -3.50 31.12 -9.03
CA LEU A 415 -2.13 31.30 -9.46
C LEU A 415 -1.65 30.11 -10.26
N GLY A 416 -0.89 30.36 -11.32
CA GLY A 416 -0.11 29.34 -12.03
C GLY A 416 1.27 29.85 -12.39
N ALA A 417 2.19 28.93 -12.69
CA ALA A 417 3.50 29.29 -13.22
C ALA A 417 3.34 29.89 -14.63
N TYR A 418 4.10 30.94 -14.93
CA TYR A 418 4.17 31.54 -16.26
C TYR A 418 5.48 31.12 -16.92
N GLU A 419 5.40 30.31 -17.95
CA GLU A 419 6.59 29.88 -18.70
C GLU A 419 7.11 31.08 -19.53
N ILE A 420 8.31 31.55 -19.20
CA ILE A 420 9.09 32.45 -20.04
C ILE A 420 10.18 31.62 -20.71
N SER A 421 10.29 31.70 -22.04
CA SER A 421 11.35 31.02 -22.80
C SER A 421 12.73 31.31 -22.20
N GLY A 422 13.49 30.26 -21.85
CA GLY A 422 14.88 30.37 -21.41
C GLY A 422 15.14 30.47 -19.89
N ARG A 423 14.13 30.31 -19.01
CA ARG A 423 14.33 30.19 -17.54
C ARG A 423 13.90 28.84 -16.98
N ASP A 424 14.57 28.44 -15.91
CA ASP A 424 14.29 27.23 -15.14
C ASP A 424 12.99 27.33 -14.31
N LYS A 425 12.33 26.19 -14.05
CA LYS A 425 10.97 26.15 -13.43
C LYS A 425 10.92 26.71 -12.00
N ASP A 426 12.04 26.66 -11.27
CA ASP A 426 12.14 27.17 -9.90
C ASP A 426 12.22 28.70 -9.81
N ASP A 427 12.45 29.38 -10.94
CA ASP A 427 12.53 30.85 -11.06
C ASP A 427 11.49 31.41 -12.05
N MET A 428 10.41 30.65 -12.28
CA MET A 428 9.30 31.08 -13.12
C MET A 428 8.45 32.13 -12.41
N PRO A 429 8.13 33.25 -13.09
CA PRO A 429 7.18 34.21 -12.56
C PRO A 429 5.79 33.59 -12.42
N TRP A 430 5.04 34.09 -11.45
CA TRP A 430 3.70 33.62 -11.14
C TRP A 430 2.68 34.52 -11.81
N ARG A 431 1.71 33.95 -12.53
CA ARG A 431 0.60 34.70 -13.16
C ARG A 431 -0.75 34.41 -12.52
N THR A 432 -1.65 35.37 -12.62
CA THR A 432 -3.06 35.23 -12.22
C THR A 432 -3.91 34.60 -13.31
N TYR A 433 -4.90 33.82 -12.90
CA TYR A 433 -6.02 33.36 -13.74
C TYR A 433 -7.32 33.70 -13.03
N LEU A 434 -8.25 34.37 -13.71
CA LEU A 434 -9.61 34.55 -13.21
C LEU A 434 -10.44 33.35 -13.63
N LEU A 435 -10.88 32.56 -12.64
CA LEU A 435 -11.63 31.33 -12.89
C LEU A 435 -13.03 31.45 -12.29
N GLU A 436 -13.98 30.69 -12.82
CA GLU A 436 -15.20 30.40 -12.07
C GLU A 436 -14.85 29.68 -10.76
N ARG A 437 -15.45 30.11 -9.66
CA ARG A 437 -15.17 29.56 -8.33
C ARG A 437 -15.60 28.09 -8.22
N LYS A 438 -16.74 27.75 -8.83
CA LYS A 438 -17.26 26.39 -8.86
C LYS A 438 -16.47 25.58 -9.88
N ALA A 439 -15.86 24.47 -9.44
CA ALA A 439 -15.22 23.54 -10.35
C ALA A 439 -16.29 22.87 -11.23
N SER A 440 -16.08 22.90 -12.55
CA SER A 440 -16.96 22.26 -13.53
C SER A 440 -16.85 20.74 -13.47
N LEU A 441 -15.64 20.23 -13.19
CA LEU A 441 -15.36 18.81 -13.00
C LEU A 441 -14.25 18.66 -11.95
N THR A 442 -14.28 17.57 -11.18
CA THR A 442 -13.26 17.25 -10.17
C THR A 442 -12.69 15.85 -10.43
N GLY A 443 -11.63 15.48 -9.69
CA GLY A 443 -11.05 14.15 -9.73
C GLY A 443 -12.03 13.00 -9.46
N GLU A 444 -13.18 13.25 -8.81
CA GLU A 444 -14.24 12.24 -8.63
C GLU A 444 -14.85 11.74 -9.96
N GLY A 445 -14.74 12.54 -11.03
CA GLY A 445 -15.18 12.16 -12.37
C GLY A 445 -14.18 11.26 -13.11
N LEU A 446 -12.99 11.04 -12.56
CA LEU A 446 -11.90 10.30 -13.20
C LEU A 446 -12.02 8.80 -12.90
N ASP A 447 -11.96 7.97 -13.94
CA ASP A 447 -11.88 6.51 -13.82
C ASP A 447 -10.42 6.04 -13.86
N GLU A 448 -9.61 6.67 -14.72
CA GLU A 448 -8.23 6.27 -14.92
C GLU A 448 -7.31 7.42 -15.31
N ALA A 449 -6.08 7.42 -14.77
CA ALA A 449 -4.96 8.23 -15.23
C ALA A 449 -3.76 7.33 -15.54
N ARG A 450 -3.12 7.52 -16.70
CA ARG A 450 -1.93 6.76 -17.10
C ARG A 450 -0.90 7.68 -17.76
N PRO A 451 0.40 7.47 -17.49
CA PRO A 451 1.43 8.11 -18.27
C PRO A 451 1.42 7.51 -19.69
N GLN A 452 1.42 8.36 -20.70
CA GLN A 452 1.49 7.99 -22.11
C GLN A 452 2.51 8.88 -22.84
N LEU A 453 2.85 8.50 -24.07
CA LEU A 453 3.67 9.31 -24.95
C LEU A 453 2.75 9.96 -25.98
N ASP A 454 2.94 11.25 -26.19
CA ASP A 454 2.31 11.98 -27.28
C ASP A 454 2.68 11.31 -28.61
N PRO A 455 1.71 10.86 -29.43
CA PRO A 455 1.97 10.23 -30.72
C PRO A 455 2.72 11.12 -31.71
N GLU A 456 2.61 12.44 -31.59
CA GLU A 456 3.20 13.39 -32.54
C GLU A 456 4.61 13.81 -32.11
N MET A 457 4.78 14.31 -30.89
CA MET A 457 6.06 14.84 -30.41
C MET A 457 6.90 13.83 -29.61
N ASN A 458 6.39 12.62 -29.37
CA ASN A 458 7.03 11.60 -28.52
C ASN A 458 7.39 12.13 -27.11
N ARG A 459 6.58 13.06 -26.58
CA ARG A 459 6.76 13.68 -25.26
C ARG A 459 5.92 12.96 -24.20
N PRO A 460 6.42 12.74 -22.98
CA PRO A 460 5.62 12.21 -21.89
C PRO A 460 4.46 13.13 -21.50
N GLU A 461 3.27 12.56 -21.40
CA GLU A 461 2.04 13.22 -20.95
C GLU A 461 1.20 12.29 -20.07
N VAL A 462 0.16 12.81 -19.44
CA VAL A 462 -0.78 12.01 -18.64
C VAL A 462 -2.12 11.93 -19.36
N GLY A 463 -2.48 10.74 -19.82
CA GLY A 463 -3.81 10.43 -20.35
C GLY A 463 -4.81 10.23 -19.22
N LEU A 464 -5.99 10.82 -19.37
CA LEU A 464 -7.11 10.77 -18.43
C LEU A 464 -8.32 10.13 -19.11
N ASN A 465 -8.97 9.18 -18.44
CA ASN A 465 -10.27 8.65 -18.82
C ASN A 465 -11.27 8.94 -17.71
N PHE A 466 -12.41 9.52 -18.07
CA PHE A 466 -13.49 9.83 -17.15
C PHE A 466 -14.50 8.68 -17.06
N ASN A 467 -15.12 8.55 -15.90
CA ASN A 467 -16.27 7.65 -15.73
C ASN A 467 -17.49 8.20 -16.49
N ARG A 468 -18.58 7.42 -16.58
CA ARG A 468 -19.78 7.81 -17.36
C ARG A 468 -20.32 9.20 -17.01
N LYS A 469 -20.36 9.55 -15.71
CA LYS A 469 -20.83 10.86 -15.24
C LYS A 469 -19.82 11.96 -15.58
N GLY A 470 -18.54 11.72 -15.32
CA GLY A 470 -17.47 12.67 -15.62
C GLY A 470 -17.33 12.95 -17.11
N ALA A 471 -17.48 11.92 -17.97
CA ALA A 471 -17.44 12.03 -19.41
C ALA A 471 -18.56 12.92 -19.95
N SER A 472 -19.80 12.72 -19.48
CA SER A 472 -20.94 13.56 -19.86
C SER A 472 -20.73 15.01 -19.42
N THR A 473 -20.31 15.24 -18.16
CA THR A 473 -20.05 16.60 -17.66
C THR A 473 -18.92 17.28 -18.42
N PHE A 474 -17.86 16.54 -18.77
CA PHE A 474 -16.73 17.06 -19.53
C PHE A 474 -17.14 17.42 -20.96
N GLU A 475 -17.95 16.58 -21.60
CA GLU A 475 -18.48 16.82 -22.94
C GLU A 475 -19.41 18.04 -22.98
N ASP A 476 -20.34 18.14 -22.02
CA ASP A 476 -21.26 19.28 -21.90
C ASP A 476 -20.50 20.59 -21.64
N MET A 477 -19.48 20.53 -20.78
CA MET A 477 -18.66 21.70 -20.45
C MET A 477 -17.82 22.15 -21.65
N THR A 478 -17.13 21.22 -22.33
CA THR A 478 -16.32 21.57 -23.52
C THR A 478 -17.20 22.05 -24.67
N GLY A 479 -18.39 21.49 -24.86
CA GLY A 479 -19.34 21.91 -25.88
C GLY A 479 -19.86 23.34 -25.69
N LYS A 480 -20.04 23.78 -24.44
CA LYS A 480 -20.54 25.14 -24.12
C LYS A 480 -19.45 26.23 -24.18
N HIS A 481 -18.17 25.85 -24.11
CA HIS A 481 -17.05 26.80 -23.97
C HIS A 481 -16.00 26.65 -25.08
N VAL A 482 -16.42 26.26 -26.29
CA VAL A 482 -15.52 26.19 -27.45
C VAL A 482 -14.92 27.57 -27.72
N GLY A 483 -13.60 27.62 -27.91
CA GLY A 483 -12.83 28.84 -28.10
C GLY A 483 -12.48 29.60 -26.82
N HIS A 484 -12.91 29.13 -25.66
CA HIS A 484 -12.47 29.67 -24.36
C HIS A 484 -11.37 28.81 -23.74
N ARG A 485 -10.61 29.43 -22.84
CA ARG A 485 -9.59 28.71 -22.05
C ARG A 485 -10.23 27.95 -20.91
N PHE A 486 -9.60 26.86 -20.57
CA PHE A 486 -10.04 25.96 -19.52
C PHE A 486 -8.87 25.54 -18.66
N ALA A 487 -8.92 25.89 -17.39
CA ALA A 487 -7.84 25.68 -16.43
C ALA A 487 -7.93 24.30 -15.79
N ILE A 488 -6.79 23.61 -15.80
CA ILE A 488 -6.52 22.40 -15.04
C ILE A 488 -5.82 22.84 -13.76
N VAL A 489 -6.49 22.66 -12.62
CA VAL A 489 -6.02 23.06 -11.30
C VAL A 489 -5.59 21.82 -10.53
N LEU A 490 -4.34 21.82 -10.09
CA LEU A 490 -3.73 20.80 -9.25
C LEU A 490 -3.27 21.45 -7.95
N GLU A 491 -3.70 20.93 -6.80
CA GLU A 491 -3.30 21.46 -5.48
C GLU A 491 -3.61 22.95 -5.30
N GLY A 492 -4.71 23.42 -5.88
CA GLY A 492 -5.13 24.83 -5.83
C GLY A 492 -4.28 25.78 -6.67
N ARG A 493 -3.42 25.26 -7.56
CA ARG A 493 -2.64 26.03 -8.54
C ARG A 493 -3.04 25.64 -9.96
N VAL A 494 -3.09 26.61 -10.85
CA VAL A 494 -3.31 26.36 -12.29
C VAL A 494 -2.02 25.75 -12.83
N ASP A 495 -2.12 24.51 -13.28
CA ASP A 495 -1.04 23.79 -13.95
C ASP A 495 -0.97 24.20 -15.42
N SER A 496 -2.12 24.14 -16.11
CA SER A 496 -2.26 24.57 -17.50
C SER A 496 -3.65 25.15 -17.77
N ALA A 497 -3.75 26.00 -18.79
CA ALA A 497 -5.02 26.63 -19.21
C ALA A 497 -5.17 26.60 -20.74
N PRO A 498 -5.29 25.41 -21.37
CA PRO A 498 -5.45 25.28 -22.81
C PRO A 498 -6.76 25.90 -23.33
N VAL A 499 -6.77 26.25 -24.62
CA VAL A 499 -7.98 26.68 -25.35
C VAL A 499 -8.75 25.45 -25.81
N ILE A 500 -10.07 25.42 -25.57
CA ILE A 500 -10.94 24.36 -26.08
C ILE A 500 -11.13 24.56 -27.59
N GLN A 501 -10.59 23.66 -28.40
CA GLN A 501 -10.67 23.77 -29.87
C GLN A 501 -12.03 23.31 -30.42
N ALA A 502 -12.60 22.26 -29.83
CA ALA A 502 -13.87 21.68 -30.22
C ALA A 502 -14.49 20.94 -29.01
N ARG A 503 -15.78 20.59 -29.12
CA ARG A 503 -16.45 19.71 -28.14
C ARG A 503 -15.72 18.36 -28.07
N ILE A 504 -15.34 17.94 -26.87
CA ILE A 504 -14.61 16.68 -26.66
C ILE A 504 -15.57 15.63 -26.12
N GLY A 505 -16.06 14.76 -27.01
CA GLY A 505 -16.85 13.59 -26.64
C GLY A 505 -16.00 12.39 -26.22
N GLY A 506 -16.63 11.41 -25.56
CA GLY A 506 -15.99 10.12 -25.25
C GLY A 506 -15.10 10.11 -24.00
N GLY A 507 -15.07 11.19 -23.22
CA GLY A 507 -14.55 11.20 -21.86
C GLY A 507 -13.03 11.01 -21.73
N ARG A 508 -12.24 11.43 -22.73
CA ARG A 508 -10.77 11.36 -22.68
C ARG A 508 -10.16 12.75 -22.67
N ALA A 509 -9.11 12.92 -21.87
CA ALA A 509 -8.31 14.14 -21.85
C ALA A 509 -6.82 13.79 -21.72
N ARG A 510 -5.94 14.76 -22.00
CA ARG A 510 -4.50 14.62 -21.81
C ARG A 510 -3.94 15.85 -21.10
N ILE A 511 -3.02 15.64 -20.17
CA ILE A 511 -2.26 16.69 -19.47
C ILE A 511 -0.82 16.63 -19.97
N THR A 512 -0.42 17.66 -20.71
CA THR A 512 0.97 17.87 -21.12
C THR A 512 1.76 18.49 -19.96
N LEU A 513 2.97 17.99 -19.66
CA LEU A 513 3.69 18.35 -18.43
C LEU A 513 4.50 19.66 -18.48
N GLY A 514 4.47 20.37 -19.62
CA GLY A 514 5.16 21.66 -19.83
C GLY A 514 6.69 21.61 -19.71
N GLY A 515 7.39 22.52 -20.41
CA GLY A 515 8.82 22.77 -20.23
C GLY A 515 9.84 21.93 -21.02
N LEU A 516 11.10 22.37 -20.94
CA LEU A 516 12.33 21.82 -21.54
C LEU A 516 13.01 20.77 -20.63
N LYS A 517 12.23 19.95 -19.91
CA LYS A 517 12.80 18.92 -19.03
C LYS A 517 13.41 17.77 -19.85
N SER A 518 14.40 17.09 -19.27
CA SER A 518 14.91 15.86 -19.85
C SER A 518 13.79 14.82 -19.97
N TYR A 519 13.83 13.99 -21.01
CA TYR A 519 12.81 12.96 -21.25
C TYR A 519 12.55 12.07 -20.02
N GLU A 520 13.61 11.71 -19.30
CA GLU A 520 13.51 10.85 -18.11
C GLU A 520 12.78 11.53 -16.95
N GLU A 521 13.04 12.82 -16.73
CA GLU A 521 12.38 13.60 -15.69
C GLU A 521 10.91 13.86 -16.02
N SER A 522 10.59 14.22 -17.27
CA SER A 522 9.20 14.34 -17.73
C SER A 522 8.44 13.03 -17.59
N MET A 523 9.08 11.89 -17.88
CA MET A 523 8.45 10.58 -17.72
C MET A 523 8.25 10.21 -16.25
N LYS A 524 9.15 10.65 -15.36
CA LYS A 524 8.98 10.48 -13.91
C LYS A 524 7.81 11.32 -13.39
N ASP A 525 7.74 12.60 -13.77
CA ASP A 525 6.65 13.50 -13.41
C ASP A 525 5.30 12.97 -13.92
N ALA A 526 5.25 12.46 -15.15
CA ALA A 526 4.05 11.84 -15.72
C ALA A 526 3.57 10.65 -14.88
N LYS A 527 4.49 9.78 -14.47
CA LYS A 527 4.19 8.62 -13.63
C LYS A 527 3.69 9.05 -12.26
N ASP A 528 4.38 10.00 -11.63
CA ASP A 528 4.04 10.47 -10.29
C ASP A 528 2.68 11.20 -10.29
N LEU A 529 2.41 12.06 -11.28
CA LEU A 529 1.12 12.73 -11.42
C LEU A 529 -0.02 11.74 -11.73
N ALA A 530 0.15 10.87 -12.73
CA ALA A 530 -0.86 9.87 -13.07
C ALA A 530 -1.19 8.98 -11.87
N PHE A 531 -0.18 8.61 -11.09
CA PHE A 531 -0.33 7.84 -9.88
C PHE A 531 -1.12 8.59 -8.78
N VAL A 532 -0.74 9.84 -8.50
CA VAL A 532 -1.42 10.71 -7.52
C VAL A 532 -2.89 10.89 -7.90
N LEU A 533 -3.19 11.13 -9.19
CA LEU A 533 -4.55 11.24 -9.71
C LEU A 533 -5.35 9.93 -9.62
N LYS A 534 -4.72 8.78 -9.93
CA LYS A 534 -5.36 7.46 -9.84
C LYS A 534 -5.70 7.05 -8.41
N SER A 535 -4.85 7.41 -7.45
CA SER A 535 -5.05 7.04 -6.04
C SER A 535 -6.21 7.77 -5.35
N GLY A 536 -6.79 8.77 -6.03
CA GLY A 536 -7.82 9.64 -5.47
C GLY A 536 -7.26 10.79 -4.65
N SER A 537 -8.12 11.79 -4.40
CA SER A 537 -7.79 12.95 -3.59
C SER A 537 -7.91 12.64 -2.10
N LEU A 538 -6.96 13.12 -1.30
CA LEU A 538 -7.13 13.16 0.14
C LEU A 538 -8.32 14.09 0.47
N PRO A 539 -9.18 13.71 1.42
CA PRO A 539 -10.34 14.53 1.82
C PRO A 539 -9.91 15.86 2.45
N ALA A 540 -8.69 15.89 3.00
CA ALA A 540 -8.06 17.06 3.57
C ALA A 540 -6.53 16.97 3.42
N PRO A 541 -5.80 18.10 3.48
CA PRO A 541 -4.35 18.07 3.57
C PRO A 541 -3.91 17.38 4.85
N VAL A 542 -2.71 16.79 4.79
CA VAL A 542 -2.10 16.08 5.92
C VAL A 542 -0.82 16.78 6.34
N ASP A 543 -0.68 17.03 7.63
CA ASP A 543 0.51 17.61 8.22
C ASP A 543 1.39 16.51 8.81
N LEU A 544 2.70 16.58 8.59
CA LEU A 544 3.65 15.63 9.17
C LEU A 544 4.01 16.07 10.58
N LEU A 545 3.60 15.30 11.59
CA LEU A 545 3.91 15.55 13.00
C LEU A 545 5.24 14.93 13.44
N TYR A 546 5.51 13.70 12.98
CA TYR A 546 6.68 12.95 13.38
C TYR A 546 7.21 12.09 12.23
N GLU A 547 8.53 12.06 12.09
CA GLU A 547 9.23 11.27 11.09
C GLU A 547 10.47 10.63 11.71
N LYS A 548 10.60 9.31 11.55
CA LYS A 548 11.80 8.58 11.88
C LYS A 548 12.11 7.57 10.78
N THR A 549 13.29 7.70 10.18
CA THR A 549 13.79 6.74 9.19
C THR A 549 14.89 5.90 9.83
N VAL A 550 14.77 4.57 9.72
CA VAL A 550 15.76 3.61 10.18
C VAL A 550 16.46 3.02 8.97
N GLY A 551 17.79 3.12 8.92
CA GLY A 551 18.57 2.55 7.83
C GLY A 551 18.61 1.02 7.89
N PRO A 552 18.62 0.30 6.74
CA PRO A 552 18.71 -1.16 6.70
C PRO A 552 19.97 -1.73 7.40
N GLY A 553 21.05 -0.94 7.46
CA GLY A 553 22.30 -1.33 8.13
C GLY A 553 22.18 -1.48 9.65
N LEU A 554 21.42 -0.59 10.30
CA LEU A 554 21.18 -0.65 11.76
C LEU A 554 20.33 -1.88 12.15
N GLY A 555 19.37 -2.25 11.29
CA GLY A 555 18.58 -3.46 11.44
C GLY A 555 19.43 -4.72 11.34
N LYS A 556 20.33 -4.81 10.34
CA LYS A 556 21.19 -5.99 10.14
C LYS A 556 22.11 -6.27 11.33
N ASP A 557 22.76 -5.24 11.89
CA ASP A 557 23.65 -5.40 13.06
C ASP A 557 22.83 -5.83 14.29
N SER A 558 21.67 -5.23 14.50
CA SER A 558 20.76 -5.58 15.61
C SER A 558 20.21 -7.00 15.48
N ILE A 559 19.91 -7.48 14.26
CA ILE A 559 19.54 -8.88 13.99
C ILE A 559 20.69 -9.81 14.36
N GLN A 560 21.91 -9.50 13.91
CA GLN A 560 23.07 -10.37 14.14
C GLN A 560 23.38 -10.50 15.63
N ARG A 561 23.44 -9.38 16.37
CA ARG A 561 23.67 -9.39 17.82
C ARG A 561 22.52 -10.06 18.57
N GLY A 562 21.28 -9.75 18.21
CA GLY A 562 20.09 -10.36 18.82
C GLY A 562 20.04 -11.88 18.62
N MET A 563 20.35 -12.36 17.41
CA MET A 563 20.39 -13.79 17.09
C MET A 563 21.55 -14.50 17.80
N LEU A 564 22.70 -13.85 17.93
CA LEU A 564 23.82 -14.37 18.72
C LEU A 564 23.44 -14.53 20.19
N SER A 565 22.86 -13.50 20.82
CA SER A 565 22.40 -13.56 22.22
C SER A 565 21.35 -14.64 22.45
N LEU A 566 20.39 -14.78 21.51
CA LEU A 566 19.38 -15.84 21.57
C LEU A 566 20.02 -17.22 21.49
N LEU A 567 20.95 -17.44 20.56
CA LEU A 567 21.62 -18.72 20.38
C LEU A 567 22.46 -19.10 21.61
N VAL A 568 23.23 -18.16 22.16
CA VAL A 568 24.02 -18.39 23.37
C VAL A 568 23.12 -18.70 24.57
N GLY A 569 22.08 -17.90 24.81
CA GLY A 569 21.12 -18.14 25.89
C GLY A 569 20.40 -19.47 25.75
N PHE A 570 20.01 -19.83 24.53
CA PHE A 570 19.36 -21.10 24.23
C PHE A 570 20.24 -22.31 24.55
N ILE A 571 21.53 -22.27 24.17
CA ILE A 571 22.48 -23.33 24.49
C ILE A 571 22.67 -23.46 26.01
N LEU A 572 22.82 -22.35 26.73
CA LEU A 572 22.98 -22.37 28.18
C LEU A 572 21.78 -23.00 28.89
N VAL A 573 20.57 -22.68 28.44
CA VAL A 573 19.32 -23.28 28.96
C VAL A 573 19.27 -24.79 28.70
N ILE A 574 19.60 -25.24 27.49
CA ILE A 574 19.65 -26.67 27.15
C ILE A 574 20.63 -27.41 28.06
N LEU A 575 21.83 -26.86 28.25
CA LEU A 575 22.86 -27.46 29.09
C LEU A 575 22.43 -27.52 30.55
N PHE A 576 21.83 -26.45 31.07
CA PHE A 576 21.32 -26.39 32.44
C PHE A 576 20.26 -27.47 32.70
N ILE A 577 19.26 -27.58 31.82
CA ILE A 577 18.17 -28.56 31.95
C ILE A 577 18.70 -29.99 31.83
N LEU A 578 19.62 -30.23 30.88
CA LEU A 578 20.23 -31.54 30.69
C LEU A 578 21.03 -31.98 31.93
N PHE A 579 21.81 -31.06 32.52
CA PHE A 579 22.63 -31.34 33.69
C PHE A 579 21.77 -31.60 34.95
N PHE A 580 20.77 -30.77 35.20
CA PHE A 580 19.99 -30.84 36.45
C PHE A 580 18.93 -31.94 36.46
N TYR A 581 18.30 -32.22 35.30
CA TYR A 581 17.16 -33.17 35.18
C TYR A 581 17.49 -34.44 34.39
N LYS A 582 18.75 -34.63 33.95
CA LYS A 582 19.25 -35.85 33.29
C LYS A 582 18.31 -36.34 32.16
N GLY A 583 17.72 -37.54 32.31
CA GLY A 583 16.85 -38.15 31.31
C GLY A 583 15.54 -37.39 31.07
N ALA A 584 14.93 -36.83 32.12
CA ALA A 584 13.80 -35.92 31.99
C ALA A 584 14.21 -34.60 31.31
N GLY A 585 15.44 -34.14 31.57
CA GLY A 585 16.03 -32.97 30.91
C GLY A 585 16.14 -33.14 29.40
N PHE A 586 16.50 -34.33 28.91
CA PHE A 586 16.48 -34.62 27.47
C PHE A 586 15.08 -34.49 26.85
N ASN A 587 14.05 -34.99 27.54
CA ASN A 587 12.65 -34.86 27.11
C ASN A 587 12.23 -33.38 27.02
N ALA A 588 12.54 -32.57 28.04
CA ALA A 588 12.28 -31.13 28.04
C ALA A 588 12.98 -30.43 26.87
N ASN A 589 14.23 -30.78 26.56
CA ASN A 589 14.97 -30.19 25.45
C ASN A 589 14.33 -30.51 24.08
N VAL A 590 13.83 -31.74 23.89
CA VAL A 590 13.06 -32.10 22.67
C VAL A 590 11.79 -31.26 22.56
N ALA A 591 11.03 -31.12 23.65
CA ALA A 591 9.83 -30.29 23.66
C ALA A 591 10.13 -28.80 23.42
N LEU A 592 11.26 -28.29 23.95
CA LEU A 592 11.70 -26.91 23.75
C LEU A 592 12.06 -26.63 22.28
N LEU A 593 12.80 -27.54 21.63
CA LEU A 593 13.12 -27.43 20.20
C LEU A 593 11.85 -27.46 19.34
N LEU A 594 10.91 -28.34 19.68
CA LEU A 594 9.60 -28.42 19.01
C LEU A 594 8.76 -27.16 19.25
N ASN A 595 8.86 -26.54 20.43
CA ASN A 595 8.16 -25.29 20.72
C ASN A 595 8.64 -24.18 19.77
N ILE A 596 9.95 -23.97 19.65
CA ILE A 596 10.51 -22.96 18.73
C ILE A 596 10.08 -23.26 17.30
N LEU A 597 10.13 -24.52 16.88
CA LEU A 597 9.68 -24.94 15.55
C LEU A 597 8.21 -24.61 15.30
N PHE A 598 7.32 -24.88 16.27
CA PHE A 598 5.90 -24.59 16.14
C PHE A 598 5.61 -23.10 16.14
N VAL A 599 6.23 -22.32 17.04
CA VAL A 599 6.09 -20.85 17.04
C VAL A 599 6.48 -20.26 15.69
N MET A 600 7.65 -20.64 15.18
CA MET A 600 8.14 -20.18 13.88
C MET A 600 7.24 -20.65 12.73
N GLY A 601 6.79 -21.91 12.75
CA GLY A 601 5.91 -22.47 11.74
C GLY A 601 4.53 -21.80 11.69
N VAL A 602 3.94 -21.54 12.86
CA VAL A 602 2.66 -20.82 12.99
C VAL A 602 2.82 -19.38 12.50
N MET A 603 3.87 -18.68 12.92
CA MET A 603 4.16 -17.33 12.44
C MET A 603 4.30 -17.28 10.91
N ALA A 604 5.05 -18.21 10.33
CA ALA A 604 5.21 -18.29 8.87
C ALA A 604 3.87 -18.60 8.16
N GLY A 605 3.08 -19.54 8.70
CA GLY A 605 1.78 -19.92 8.14
C GLY A 605 0.75 -18.78 8.11
N PHE A 606 0.72 -17.97 9.17
CA PHE A 606 -0.14 -16.78 9.23
C PHE A 606 0.44 -15.58 8.48
N GLY A 607 1.73 -15.59 8.16
CA GLY A 607 2.43 -14.43 7.60
C GLY A 607 2.62 -13.34 8.65
N ALA A 608 2.88 -13.72 9.90
CA ALA A 608 3.18 -12.79 10.97
C ALA A 608 4.50 -12.05 10.71
N VAL A 609 4.56 -10.80 11.18
CA VAL A 609 5.74 -9.94 11.06
C VAL A 609 6.65 -10.16 12.28
N LEU A 610 7.89 -10.57 12.03
CA LEU A 610 8.95 -10.64 13.04
C LEU A 610 9.58 -9.25 13.21
N THR A 611 9.53 -8.71 14.43
CA THR A 611 10.13 -7.42 14.81
C THR A 611 11.23 -7.64 15.86
N LEU A 612 12.02 -6.60 16.19
CA LEU A 612 12.96 -6.67 17.31
C LEU A 612 12.25 -7.04 18.62
N PRO A 613 11.15 -6.33 19.02
CA PRO A 613 10.31 -6.78 20.13
C PRO A 613 9.74 -8.18 19.92
N GLY A 614 9.30 -8.53 18.71
CA GLY A 614 8.81 -9.87 18.39
C GLY A 614 9.80 -10.99 18.75
N MET A 615 11.10 -10.78 18.52
CA MET A 615 12.16 -11.70 18.96
C MET A 615 12.28 -11.77 20.48
N ALA A 616 12.12 -10.66 21.20
CA ALA A 616 12.06 -10.67 22.66
C ALA A 616 10.85 -11.49 23.17
N GLY A 617 9.72 -11.44 22.45
CA GLY A 617 8.56 -12.29 22.73
C GLY A 617 8.88 -13.78 22.57
N ILE A 618 9.61 -14.17 21.52
CA ILE A 618 10.10 -15.54 21.35
C ILE A 618 11.00 -15.94 22.54
N LEU A 619 11.95 -15.08 22.93
CA LEU A 619 12.82 -15.30 24.09
C LEU A 619 12.04 -15.50 25.39
N LEU A 620 11.04 -14.65 25.64
CA LEU A 620 10.15 -14.78 26.79
C LEU A 620 9.41 -16.11 26.78
N THR A 621 8.90 -16.53 25.63
CA THR A 621 8.17 -17.80 25.49
C THR A 621 9.06 -19.03 25.64
N ILE A 622 10.35 -18.93 25.28
CA ILE A 622 11.35 -19.97 25.56
C ILE A 622 11.52 -20.13 27.08
N GLY A 623 11.66 -19.02 27.82
CA GLY A 623 11.74 -19.05 29.29
C GLY A 623 10.51 -19.68 29.94
N MET A 624 9.31 -19.29 29.50
CA MET A 624 8.05 -19.86 30.01
C MET A 624 7.88 -21.35 29.67
N ALA A 625 8.31 -21.78 28.49
CA ALA A 625 8.26 -23.19 28.08
C ALA A 625 9.18 -24.07 28.94
N VAL A 626 10.31 -23.53 29.38
CA VAL A 626 11.22 -24.21 30.30
C VAL A 626 10.62 -24.31 31.69
N ASP A 627 10.07 -23.20 32.20
CA ASP A 627 9.44 -23.14 33.53
C ASP A 627 8.30 -24.15 33.68
N ALA A 628 7.44 -24.27 32.66
CA ALA A 628 6.36 -25.27 32.63
C ALA A 628 6.90 -26.71 32.75
N ASN A 629 8.01 -27.03 32.08
CA ASN A 629 8.63 -28.35 32.15
C ASN A 629 9.27 -28.62 33.52
N ILE A 630 9.93 -27.60 34.10
CA ILE A 630 10.52 -27.68 35.45
C ILE A 630 9.43 -27.98 36.49
N LEU A 631 8.31 -27.26 36.44
CA LEU A 631 7.20 -27.44 37.38
C LEU A 631 6.62 -28.86 37.32
N ILE A 632 6.45 -29.41 36.10
CA ILE A 632 6.02 -30.80 35.92
C ILE A 632 7.03 -31.76 36.56
N PHE A 633 8.33 -31.54 36.34
CA PHE A 633 9.37 -32.44 36.85
C PHE A 633 9.49 -32.42 38.37
N GLU A 634 9.40 -31.26 39.00
CA GLU A 634 9.37 -31.17 40.46
C GLU A 634 8.12 -31.85 41.02
N ARG A 635 6.96 -31.65 40.39
CA ARG A 635 5.73 -32.34 40.84
C ARG A 635 5.83 -33.87 40.71
N ILE A 636 6.50 -34.37 39.67
CA ILE A 636 6.80 -35.79 39.51
C ILE A 636 7.79 -36.26 40.58
N ARG A 637 8.87 -35.51 40.85
CA ARG A 637 9.85 -35.83 41.91
C ARG A 637 9.19 -35.89 43.30
N GLU A 638 8.29 -34.98 43.60
CA GLU A 638 7.50 -34.99 44.85
C GLU A 638 6.69 -36.28 44.99
N GLU A 639 6.00 -36.71 43.93
CA GLU A 639 5.19 -37.93 43.93
C GLU A 639 6.06 -39.21 44.00
N LEU A 640 7.26 -39.19 43.40
CA LEU A 640 8.24 -40.28 43.53
C LEU A 640 8.83 -40.37 44.94
N ARG A 641 9.13 -39.23 45.58
CA ARG A 641 9.59 -39.17 46.98
C ARG A 641 8.52 -39.65 47.96
N ALA A 642 7.24 -39.48 47.61
CA ALA A 642 6.12 -40.06 48.34
C ALA A 642 5.96 -41.58 48.13
N GLY A 643 6.89 -42.25 47.44
CA GLY A 643 6.92 -43.71 47.28
C GLY A 643 5.99 -44.27 46.19
N LYS A 644 5.40 -43.42 45.35
CA LYS A 644 4.47 -43.87 44.29
C LYS A 644 5.22 -44.51 43.13
N ALA A 645 4.58 -45.49 42.49
CA ALA A 645 5.11 -46.11 41.28
C ALA A 645 5.29 -45.06 40.16
N VAL A 646 6.36 -45.20 39.37
CA VAL A 646 6.77 -44.22 38.35
C VAL A 646 5.63 -43.76 37.43
N ARG A 647 4.83 -44.69 36.93
CA ARG A 647 3.72 -44.38 36.02
C ARG A 647 2.61 -43.54 36.70
N ILE A 648 2.33 -43.83 37.97
CA ILE A 648 1.34 -43.09 38.77
C ILE A 648 1.89 -41.72 39.15
N ALA A 649 3.16 -41.65 39.53
CA ALA A 649 3.84 -40.39 39.85
C ALA A 649 3.84 -39.42 38.66
N VAL A 650 4.11 -39.93 37.45
CA VAL A 650 4.01 -39.15 36.21
C VAL A 650 2.59 -38.65 35.98
N GLN A 651 1.58 -39.52 36.05
CA GLN A 651 0.19 -39.11 35.84
C GLN A 651 -0.26 -38.03 36.82
N ASN A 652 -0.02 -38.24 38.12
CA ASN A 652 -0.37 -37.28 39.17
C ASN A 652 0.41 -35.98 39.02
N GLY A 653 1.67 -36.06 38.62
CA GLY A 653 2.52 -34.90 38.33
C GLY A 653 1.92 -33.99 37.28
N TYR A 654 1.51 -34.56 36.14
CA TYR A 654 0.85 -33.82 35.07
C TYR A 654 -0.53 -33.27 35.47
N GLU A 655 -1.36 -34.03 36.17
CA GLU A 655 -2.68 -33.57 36.63
C GLU A 655 -2.56 -32.37 37.58
N LYS A 656 -1.63 -32.42 38.52
CA LYS A 656 -1.43 -31.35 39.50
C LYS A 656 -0.71 -30.13 38.90
N ALA A 657 0.21 -30.33 37.96
CA ALA A 657 0.90 -29.25 37.27
C ALA A 657 0.00 -28.50 36.26
N PHE A 658 -1.02 -29.16 35.73
CA PHE A 658 -1.88 -28.62 34.68
C PHE A 658 -2.53 -27.28 35.05
N SER A 659 -3.17 -27.19 36.23
CA SER A 659 -3.88 -25.98 36.64
C SER A 659 -2.90 -24.81 36.82
N THR A 660 -1.77 -25.03 37.47
CA THR A 660 -0.77 -23.99 37.69
C THR A 660 -0.17 -23.47 36.38
N ILE A 661 0.12 -24.36 35.44
CA ILE A 661 0.63 -23.97 34.11
C ILE A 661 -0.43 -23.19 33.33
N LEU A 662 -1.69 -23.64 33.38
CA LEU A 662 -2.77 -22.97 32.68
C LEU A 662 -3.01 -21.57 33.24
N ASP A 663 -3.07 -21.42 34.57
CA ASP A 663 -3.32 -20.14 35.24
C ASP A 663 -2.24 -19.09 34.93
N ALA A 664 -0.96 -19.48 34.99
CA ALA A 664 0.16 -18.61 34.65
C ALA A 664 0.11 -18.15 33.17
N ASN A 665 -0.23 -19.07 32.27
CA ASN A 665 -0.30 -18.77 30.84
C ASN A 665 -1.54 -17.95 30.45
N VAL A 666 -2.69 -18.19 31.08
CA VAL A 666 -3.93 -17.42 30.86
C VAL A 666 -3.73 -15.97 31.30
N THR A 667 -3.13 -15.74 32.48
CA THR A 667 -2.78 -14.39 32.96
C THR A 667 -1.90 -13.66 31.96
N THR A 668 -0.86 -14.34 31.46
CA THR A 668 0.04 -13.77 30.45
C THR A 668 -0.66 -13.53 29.10
N ALA A 669 -1.57 -14.42 28.70
CA ALA A 669 -2.35 -14.28 27.48
C ALA A 669 -3.29 -13.07 27.52
N ILE A 670 -3.90 -12.77 28.68
CA ILE A 670 -4.72 -11.56 28.86
C ILE A 670 -3.88 -10.31 28.59
N ALA A 671 -2.68 -10.22 29.17
CA ALA A 671 -1.76 -9.11 28.89
C ALA A 671 -1.40 -9.03 27.39
N GLY A 672 -1.12 -10.17 26.76
CA GLY A 672 -0.86 -10.26 25.33
C GLY A 672 -2.04 -9.75 24.47
N ILE A 673 -3.28 -10.08 24.84
CA ILE A 673 -4.49 -9.62 24.13
C ILE A 673 -4.64 -8.10 24.23
N VAL A 674 -4.43 -7.53 25.41
CA VAL A 674 -4.46 -6.08 25.62
C VAL A 674 -3.40 -5.39 24.75
N LEU A 675 -2.16 -5.91 24.74
CA LEU A 675 -1.09 -5.39 23.90
C LEU A 675 -1.39 -5.54 22.40
N TYR A 676 -2.08 -6.60 21.98
CA TYR A 676 -2.48 -6.78 20.58
C TYR A 676 -3.53 -5.75 20.14
N GLN A 677 -4.52 -5.50 21.01
CA GLN A 677 -5.64 -4.59 20.73
C GLN A 677 -5.17 -3.13 20.69
N TYR A 678 -4.44 -2.68 21.72
CA TYR A 678 -4.07 -1.27 21.89
C TYR A 678 -2.64 -0.95 21.42
N GLY A 679 -1.77 -1.95 21.28
CA GLY A 679 -0.42 -1.75 20.78
C GLY A 679 -0.40 -1.43 19.28
N SER A 680 0.56 -0.60 18.88
CA SER A 680 0.83 -0.26 17.48
C SER A 680 2.18 -0.81 17.02
N GLY A 681 2.28 -1.10 15.72
CA GLY A 681 3.52 -1.51 15.05
C GLY A 681 4.30 -2.62 15.78
N PRO A 682 5.51 -2.35 16.32
CA PRO A 682 6.34 -3.36 16.98
C PRO A 682 5.71 -4.02 18.21
N ILE A 683 4.92 -3.29 19.00
CA ILE A 683 4.27 -3.81 20.22
C ILE A 683 3.20 -4.85 19.85
N ARG A 684 2.43 -4.59 18.79
CA ARG A 684 1.47 -5.57 18.26
C ARG A 684 2.20 -6.82 17.73
N GLY A 685 3.36 -6.64 17.09
CA GLY A 685 4.23 -7.75 16.68
C GLY A 685 4.67 -8.62 17.85
N PHE A 686 5.13 -8.00 18.95
CA PHE A 686 5.46 -8.70 20.20
C PHE A 686 4.26 -9.44 20.80
N ALA A 687 3.08 -8.82 20.83
CA ALA A 687 1.88 -9.45 21.35
C ALA A 687 1.50 -10.72 20.56
N VAL A 688 1.62 -10.68 19.23
CA VAL A 688 1.36 -11.85 18.37
C VAL A 688 2.34 -12.99 18.66
N THR A 689 3.64 -12.69 18.78
CA THR A 689 4.63 -13.73 19.06
C THR A 689 4.43 -14.33 20.45
N LEU A 690 4.10 -13.50 21.45
CA LEU A 690 3.78 -13.94 22.81
C LEU A 690 2.57 -14.88 22.83
N LEU A 691 1.44 -14.50 22.21
CA LEU A 691 0.23 -15.31 22.20
C LEU A 691 0.42 -16.66 21.49
N ILE A 692 1.09 -16.65 20.33
CA ILE A 692 1.44 -17.88 19.62
C ILE A 692 2.35 -18.75 20.49
N GLY A 693 3.35 -18.15 21.13
CA GLY A 693 4.29 -18.83 21.99
C GLY A 693 3.66 -19.47 23.22
N ILE A 694 2.70 -18.80 23.86
CA ILE A 694 1.93 -19.36 25.00
C ILE A 694 1.15 -20.60 24.57
N VAL A 695 0.45 -20.55 23.44
CA VAL A 695 -0.31 -21.71 22.95
C VAL A 695 0.62 -22.88 22.60
N CYS A 696 1.74 -22.59 21.94
CA CYS A 696 2.73 -23.61 21.58
C CYS A 696 3.44 -24.18 22.82
N SER A 697 3.74 -23.36 23.83
CA SER A 697 4.41 -23.79 25.06
C SER A 697 3.52 -24.70 25.89
N VAL A 698 2.24 -24.34 26.09
CA VAL A 698 1.27 -25.18 26.80
C VAL A 698 1.08 -26.51 26.09
N PHE A 699 0.94 -26.49 24.75
CA PHE A 699 0.82 -27.72 23.97
C PHE A 699 2.06 -28.62 24.09
N THR A 700 3.26 -28.06 23.94
CA THR A 700 4.50 -28.84 24.01
C THR A 700 4.76 -29.36 25.43
N ALA A 701 4.56 -28.53 26.45
CA ALA A 701 4.76 -28.91 27.84
C ALA A 701 3.77 -29.95 28.36
N LEU A 702 2.50 -29.95 27.91
CA LEU A 702 1.49 -30.88 28.43
C LEU A 702 1.28 -32.11 27.56
N PHE A 703 1.33 -31.96 26.24
CA PHE A 703 1.02 -33.04 25.32
C PHE A 703 2.28 -33.76 24.83
N VAL A 704 3.28 -33.01 24.36
CA VAL A 704 4.48 -33.60 23.73
C VAL A 704 5.39 -34.26 24.77
N THR A 705 5.70 -33.59 25.87
CA THR A 705 6.54 -34.20 26.93
C THR A 705 5.88 -35.44 27.54
N ARG A 706 4.56 -35.39 27.79
CA ARG A 706 3.79 -36.52 28.33
C ARG A 706 3.80 -37.69 27.35
N PHE A 707 3.62 -37.42 26.07
CA PHE A 707 3.71 -38.42 25.02
C PHE A 707 5.09 -39.11 24.98
N ILE A 708 6.18 -38.35 25.14
CA ILE A 708 7.54 -38.90 25.19
C ILE A 708 7.76 -39.74 26.47
N PHE A 709 7.23 -39.33 27.62
CA PHE A 709 7.29 -40.16 28.83
C PHE A 709 6.50 -41.45 28.68
N ASP A 710 5.28 -41.38 28.14
CA ASP A 710 4.45 -42.55 27.88
C ASP A 710 5.17 -43.53 26.94
N LEU A 711 5.83 -43.01 25.90
CA LEU A 711 6.66 -43.78 24.96
C LEU A 711 7.83 -44.49 25.67
N PHE A 712 8.58 -43.75 26.49
CA PHE A 712 9.73 -44.29 27.22
C PHE A 712 9.34 -45.34 28.27
N LEU A 713 8.17 -45.18 28.89
CA LEU A 713 7.64 -46.08 29.90
C LEU A 713 6.92 -47.31 29.29
N SER A 714 6.42 -47.23 28.05
CA SER A 714 5.72 -48.35 27.39
C SER A 714 6.63 -49.55 27.08
N GLY A 715 7.96 -49.38 27.10
CA GLY A 715 8.94 -50.42 26.80
C GLY A 715 9.68 -51.02 28.01
N LYS A 716 9.33 -50.63 29.26
CA LYS A 716 10.06 -51.04 30.48
C LYS A 716 9.13 -51.58 31.56
N SER A 717 9.59 -52.62 32.27
CA SER A 717 8.88 -53.23 33.42
C SER A 717 8.75 -52.26 34.60
N THR A 718 7.70 -52.43 35.41
CA THR A 718 7.18 -51.55 36.48
C THR A 718 8.17 -51.13 37.59
N ARG A 719 9.42 -51.61 37.57
CA ARG A 719 10.49 -51.30 38.54
C ARG A 719 11.66 -50.47 37.99
N THR A 720 11.55 -49.83 36.83
CA THR A 720 12.64 -48.96 36.35
C THR A 720 12.70 -47.63 37.10
N THR A 721 13.88 -47.26 37.60
CA THR A 721 14.16 -45.93 38.15
C THR A 721 14.08 -44.89 37.03
N LEU A 722 13.28 -43.85 37.26
CA LEU A 722 13.16 -42.73 36.33
C LEU A 722 14.33 -41.77 36.58
N SER A 723 15.13 -41.50 35.55
CA SER A 723 16.25 -40.55 35.63
C SER A 723 15.71 -39.13 35.55
N ILE A 724 15.31 -38.58 36.70
CA ILE A 724 14.82 -37.21 36.86
C ILE A 724 15.50 -36.49 37.98
#